data_AF-A0A087V8Z2-F1
#
_entry.id   AF-A0A087V8Z2-F1
#
_cell.length_a   1.000
_cell.length_b   1.000
_cell.length_c   1.000
_cell.angle_alpha   90.00
_cell.angle_beta   90.00
_cell.angle_gamma   90.00
#
_symmetry.space_group_name_H-M   'P 1'
#
loop_
_entity.id
_entity.type
_entity.pdbx_description
1 polymer ?
#
loop_
_entity_poly.entity_id
_entity_poly.type
_entity_poly.pdbx_seq_one_letter_code
_entity_poly.pdbx_strand_id
1 'polypeptide(L)'
;KCGQKVQETKPWSYFNLFTRIVGGNQVKQGSHPWQVSLKRRQKHFCGGTIVSAQWVVTAAHCILDRNVLQYLNVTAGEHDLRIRENGEQTLPVKYAIKHPNFDPRRPMNYDIALLKLDGAFNFSSSVLPACLPDPGEKFEAGYICTACGWGRLNENGVLPQVLYEVNLPILNSKECSRALSTLKKPIQGDTIMCAGFPDGGKDACQGDSGGPLLCRRKHGAWTLAGVVSWGMGCARGWISNEKKKHYERGSPGIFTDLSAVLSWVQENMSAAFCSIKDGKLPGSEGELHFPGSTKEFYQNHQLCIWTLFVPEGNYILLRFSHFDIESETFCDYDSLSVYSKDDRLVGKFCGGDLPLPVLIGSNSIRLKFVSDNKDYGTGFSMTYKALTPDILPDSGCESLAVLFEEGVLQSMHYPEHYSNMAECQWIICAPEDHVIKLTYQSFEVEESEDCSYDAVTVYEDVGKEEEIAKSCGFTLPAPVLSSSAVMLVVFHSDETERFGGFKATISFVHVTDTLDSTSEEEFEDTDMTEEEIQVTTDYVCGMPSNQPRFIFSRIIGGEEAVPYSWPWQVSIQISDEHICGGAVLAKEWVVTAAHCFNSKELYRDLWMVVTGLHDLTEQEYRQKRLVKQYIIHPSFNKTTMDSDIALLQLAEPLEFNHYVRPVCLPAKEEAVQPSRVCVVTGWGAHEEDRGKRKKLHQLEVPILVLDTCQSYYINLPSKVSQRMICAGFPLEEGKDSCTGDSGGPLVCPSEDNSGFYTLHGITSWGLGCGKKSYPGVYTNVGVFVDWIKQNVNS
;
A
#
# COMPACT_ATOMS: atom_id res chain seq x y z
N LYS A 1 1.21 14.62 12.59
CA LYS A 1 1.32 14.41 11.10
C LYS A 1 2.74 14.67 10.54
N CYS A 2 3.37 13.63 9.98
CA CYS A 2 4.64 13.66 9.23
C CYS A 2 4.40 13.45 7.72
N GLY A 3 5.44 13.61 6.88
CA GLY A 3 5.43 13.19 5.48
C GLY A 3 4.44 13.94 4.57
N GLN A 4 3.93 15.09 5.00
CA GLN A 4 2.98 15.92 4.25
C GLN A 4 3.68 17.05 3.47
N LYS A 5 3.13 17.39 2.30
CA LYS A 5 3.65 18.41 1.38
C LYS A 5 2.60 19.51 1.24
N VAL A 6 2.85 20.70 1.80
CA VAL A 6 1.81 21.73 2.00
C VAL A 6 1.54 22.59 0.75
N GLN A 7 2.45 22.61 -0.22
CA GLN A 7 2.21 23.24 -1.53
C GLN A 7 1.79 22.22 -2.60
N GLU A 8 0.50 21.91 -2.63
CA GLU A 8 -0.19 21.45 -3.85
C GLU A 8 -1.33 22.42 -4.20
N THR A 9 -0.98 23.69 -4.43
CA THR A 9 -1.90 24.68 -5.00
C THR A 9 -1.63 24.89 -6.50
N LYS A 10 -2.47 24.24 -7.31
CA LYS A 10 -2.60 24.30 -8.78
C LYS A 10 -1.52 23.59 -9.63
N PRO A 11 -1.89 23.09 -10.83
CA PRO A 11 -1.05 22.21 -11.63
C PRO A 11 0.21 22.93 -12.13
N TRP A 12 1.34 22.23 -12.14
CA TRP A 12 2.60 22.82 -12.57
C TRP A 12 2.68 22.90 -14.10
N SER A 13 2.60 24.14 -14.59
CA SER A 13 2.97 24.56 -15.96
C SER A 13 4.20 23.83 -16.51
N TYR A 14 3.99 22.94 -17.49
CA TYR A 14 5.05 22.26 -18.24
C TYR A 14 5.63 23.13 -19.37
N PHE A 15 6.27 24.23 -18.98
CA PHE A 15 7.24 24.93 -19.81
C PHE A 15 8.42 25.35 -18.96
N ASN A 16 9.48 24.52 -18.95
CA ASN A 16 10.86 24.97 -19.12
C ASN A 16 11.80 23.78 -19.31
N LEU A 17 12.78 23.95 -20.20
CA LEU A 17 13.81 22.95 -20.51
C LEU A 17 14.98 23.01 -19.50
N PHE A 18 15.79 21.94 -19.54
CA PHE A 18 17.13 21.78 -18.94
C PHE A 18 17.21 21.29 -17.48
N THR A 19 18.34 20.66 -17.16
CA THR A 19 18.50 19.64 -16.10
C THR A 19 19.64 19.97 -15.11
N ARG A 20 19.52 19.55 -13.83
CA ARG A 20 20.47 18.71 -13.06
C ARG A 20 20.59 19.06 -11.56
N ILE A 21 20.55 18.19 -10.53
CA ILE A 21 21.32 16.95 -10.16
C ILE A 21 21.69 16.00 -11.30
N VAL A 22 22.65 15.07 -11.20
CA VAL A 22 22.90 14.18 -12.36
C VAL A 22 21.59 13.45 -12.73
N GLY A 23 21.03 13.80 -13.89
CA GLY A 23 19.68 13.39 -14.35
C GLY A 23 18.47 13.86 -13.52
N GLY A 24 18.61 14.78 -12.57
CA GLY A 24 17.56 15.29 -11.66
C GLY A 24 17.00 16.69 -12.00
N ASN A 25 15.98 17.11 -11.24
CA ASN A 25 15.19 18.32 -11.47
C ASN A 25 15.36 19.37 -10.36
N GLN A 26 15.25 20.66 -10.71
CA GLN A 26 15.24 21.72 -9.71
C GLN A 26 13.94 21.64 -8.90
N VAL A 27 14.08 21.59 -7.58
CA VAL A 27 12.96 21.54 -6.63
C VAL A 27 12.24 22.88 -6.63
N LYS A 28 10.95 22.94 -6.27
CA LYS A 28 10.31 24.22 -5.94
C LYS A 28 10.44 24.51 -4.45
N GLN A 29 10.61 25.78 -4.11
CA GLN A 29 10.70 26.26 -2.74
C GLN A 29 9.61 25.63 -1.85
N GLY A 30 10.00 25.06 -0.69
CA GLY A 30 9.08 24.40 0.24
C GLY A 30 8.58 23.00 -0.17
N SER A 31 8.95 22.46 -1.34
CA SER A 31 8.41 21.18 -1.82
C SER A 31 9.11 19.92 -1.26
N HIS A 32 10.15 20.08 -0.43
CA HIS A 32 10.76 19.06 0.44
C HIS A 32 10.99 19.63 1.85
N PRO A 33 9.94 19.80 2.66
CA PRO A 33 10.00 20.53 3.93
C PRO A 33 10.80 19.82 5.03
N TRP A 34 11.19 18.56 4.81
CA TRP A 34 12.00 17.71 5.68
C TRP A 34 13.50 17.76 5.37
N GLN A 35 13.92 18.35 4.24
CA GLN A 35 15.33 18.50 3.90
C GLN A 35 15.98 19.54 4.81
N VAL A 36 17.16 19.23 5.35
CA VAL A 36 18.01 20.23 6.02
C VAL A 36 19.41 20.31 5.45
N SER A 37 20.01 21.48 5.62
CA SER A 37 21.39 21.81 5.28
C SER A 37 22.25 21.79 6.54
N LEU A 38 23.23 20.88 6.62
CA LEU A 38 24.25 20.90 7.67
C LEU A 38 25.33 21.89 7.24
N LYS A 39 25.49 22.96 8.03
CA LYS A 39 26.41 24.06 7.77
C LYS A 39 27.57 24.07 8.77
N ARG A 40 28.81 24.06 8.26
CA ARG A 40 30.03 24.32 9.03
C ARG A 40 30.51 25.73 8.69
N ARG A 41 30.57 26.63 9.68
CA ARG A 41 30.91 28.06 9.46
C ARG A 41 30.07 28.70 8.33
N GLN A 42 28.75 28.49 8.37
CA GLN A 42 27.77 28.96 7.37
C GLN A 42 27.91 28.39 5.94
N LYS A 43 28.78 27.40 5.71
CA LYS A 43 28.86 26.69 4.42
C LYS A 43 28.24 25.31 4.51
N HIS A 44 27.32 25.03 3.59
CA HIS A 44 26.76 23.69 3.38
C HIS A 44 27.88 22.67 3.09
N PHE A 45 27.78 21.47 3.67
CA PHE A 45 28.70 20.36 3.38
C PHE A 45 28.06 18.97 3.40
N CYS A 46 26.89 18.81 4.04
CA CYS A 46 26.08 17.60 4.08
C CYS A 46 24.59 17.95 4.16
N GLY A 47 23.74 17.01 3.77
CA GLY A 47 22.31 17.02 4.04
C GLY A 47 21.93 16.37 5.37
N GLY A 48 20.64 16.45 5.70
CA GLY A 48 19.99 15.77 6.80
C GLY A 48 18.48 15.68 6.55
N THR A 49 17.78 14.91 7.36
CA THR A 49 16.32 14.80 7.32
C THR A 49 15.70 15.12 8.68
N ILE A 50 14.70 16.00 8.71
CA ILE A 50 13.88 16.24 9.91
C ILE A 50 13.00 15.00 10.14
N VAL A 51 13.08 14.43 11.35
CA VAL A 51 12.22 13.31 11.78
C VAL A 51 11.38 13.66 13.01
N SER A 52 11.77 14.69 13.76
CA SER A 52 10.89 15.39 14.70
C SER A 52 11.33 16.84 14.86
N ALA A 53 10.59 17.65 15.65
CA ALA A 53 10.92 19.05 15.86
C ALA A 53 12.32 19.28 16.46
N GLN A 54 12.90 18.28 17.13
CA GLN A 54 14.21 18.38 17.81
C GLN A 54 15.27 17.39 17.30
N TRP A 55 14.92 16.52 16.36
CA TRP A 55 15.77 15.41 15.90
C TRP A 55 15.92 15.41 14.38
N VAL A 56 17.18 15.28 13.95
CA VAL A 56 17.57 15.17 12.54
C VAL A 56 18.42 13.93 12.33
N VAL A 57 18.09 13.14 11.30
CA VAL A 57 18.91 12.02 10.83
C VAL A 57 19.91 12.53 9.79
N THR A 58 21.15 12.06 9.83
CA THR A 58 22.21 12.34 8.84
C THR A 58 23.20 11.17 8.76
N ALA A 59 24.19 11.24 7.87
CA ALA A 59 25.24 10.24 7.76
C ALA A 59 26.30 10.42 8.85
N ALA A 60 26.80 9.33 9.44
CA ALA A 60 27.79 9.39 10.51
C ALA A 60 29.12 10.00 10.05
N HIS A 61 29.49 9.83 8.78
CA HIS A 61 30.70 10.41 8.22
C HIS A 61 30.68 11.95 8.18
N CYS A 62 29.49 12.58 8.14
CA CYS A 62 29.33 14.03 8.20
C CYS A 62 29.75 14.62 9.57
N ILE A 63 29.82 13.81 10.63
CA ILE A 63 30.18 14.23 11.99
C ILE A 63 31.40 13.46 12.56
N LEU A 64 32.33 13.07 11.68
CA LEU A 64 33.57 12.38 12.08
C LEU A 64 34.57 13.25 12.86
N ASP A 65 34.70 14.53 12.52
CA ASP A 65 35.61 15.48 13.16
C ASP A 65 35.06 15.89 14.54
N ARG A 66 35.79 15.54 15.61
CA ARG A 66 35.37 15.70 17.02
C ARG A 66 35.03 17.14 17.40
N ASN A 67 35.56 18.13 16.68
CA ASN A 67 35.31 19.55 16.96
C ASN A 67 34.15 20.14 16.13
N VAL A 68 33.48 19.35 15.27
CA VAL A 68 32.39 19.83 14.41
C VAL A 68 31.21 20.36 15.22
N LEU A 69 30.85 19.71 16.33
CA LEU A 69 29.66 20.08 17.13
C LEU A 69 29.67 21.54 17.61
N GLN A 70 30.84 22.12 17.89
CA GLN A 70 30.94 23.54 18.30
C GLN A 70 30.64 24.55 17.17
N TYR A 71 30.59 24.10 15.91
CA TYR A 71 30.43 24.95 14.73
C TYR A 71 29.43 24.39 13.72
N LEU A 72 28.62 23.41 14.13
CA LEU A 72 27.61 22.73 13.32
C LEU A 72 26.23 23.32 13.59
N ASN A 73 25.69 23.97 12.57
CA ASN A 73 24.32 24.44 12.56
C ASN A 73 23.53 23.63 11.53
N VAL A 74 22.27 23.35 11.85
CA VAL A 74 21.31 22.72 10.95
C VAL A 74 20.32 23.79 10.51
N THR A 75 20.15 23.98 9.19
CA THR A 75 19.16 24.92 8.64
C THR A 75 18.06 24.16 7.92
N ALA A 76 16.81 24.40 8.33
CA ALA A 76 15.58 23.88 7.72
C ALA A 76 14.84 24.99 6.96
N GLY A 77 14.04 24.61 5.95
CA GLY A 77 13.24 25.55 5.15
C GLY A 77 14.03 26.36 4.12
N GLU A 78 15.32 26.08 3.98
CA GLU A 78 16.22 26.66 2.98
C GLU A 78 16.04 25.96 1.63
N HIS A 79 16.10 26.72 0.53
CA HIS A 79 16.01 26.24 -0.85
C HIS A 79 17.17 26.79 -1.70
N ASP A 80 17.53 28.07 -1.58
CA ASP A 80 18.69 28.70 -2.26
C ASP A 80 19.74 29.22 -1.27
N LEU A 81 20.89 28.51 -1.18
CA LEU A 81 22.01 28.75 -0.26
C LEU A 81 22.65 30.16 -0.34
N ARG A 82 22.26 31.00 -1.32
CA ARG A 82 22.78 32.37 -1.51
C ARG A 82 21.98 33.44 -0.78
N ILE A 83 20.71 33.18 -0.51
CA ILE A 83 19.75 34.14 0.05
C ILE A 83 19.17 33.55 1.33
N ARG A 84 18.71 34.43 2.23
CA ARG A 84 17.96 33.98 3.42
C ARG A 84 16.48 34.10 3.13
N GLU A 85 15.79 32.98 3.09
CA GLU A 85 14.39 32.87 2.71
C GLU A 85 13.44 32.98 3.92
N ASN A 86 12.23 33.48 3.67
CA ASN A 86 11.20 33.62 4.71
C ASN A 86 10.69 32.22 5.10
N GLY A 87 11.06 31.77 6.30
CA GLY A 87 10.75 30.43 6.81
C GLY A 87 12.00 29.63 7.20
N GLU A 88 13.20 30.10 6.85
CA GLU A 88 14.45 29.48 7.28
C GLU A 88 14.64 29.47 8.80
N GLN A 89 14.93 28.29 9.33
CA GLN A 89 15.20 28.07 10.75
C GLN A 89 16.56 27.42 10.92
N THR A 90 17.50 28.13 11.53
CA THR A 90 18.85 27.63 11.83
C THR A 90 18.95 27.34 13.33
N LEU A 91 19.20 26.08 13.70
CA LEU A 91 19.40 25.64 15.08
C LEU A 91 20.82 25.06 15.26
N PRO A 92 21.47 25.29 16.42
CA PRO A 92 22.71 24.60 16.77
C PRO A 92 22.44 23.13 17.16
N VAL A 93 23.47 22.29 17.07
CA VAL A 93 23.40 20.89 17.53
C VAL A 93 23.85 20.79 18.99
N LYS A 94 22.96 20.34 19.87
CA LYS A 94 23.22 20.14 21.31
C LYS A 94 24.18 18.98 21.56
N TYR A 95 23.92 17.85 20.90
CA TYR A 95 24.80 16.69 20.85
C TYR A 95 24.45 15.84 19.62
N ALA A 96 25.34 14.92 19.26
CA ALA A 96 25.10 13.96 18.20
C ALA A 96 25.45 12.53 18.64
N ILE A 97 24.64 11.58 18.22
CA ILE A 97 24.81 10.14 18.48
C ILE A 97 25.14 9.49 17.15
N LYS A 98 26.30 8.82 17.04
CA LYS A 98 26.65 7.96 15.90
C LYS A 98 26.24 6.53 16.23
N HIS A 99 25.85 5.76 15.22
CA HIS A 99 25.64 4.33 15.42
C HIS A 99 26.92 3.66 15.96
N PRO A 100 26.86 2.82 17.01
CA PRO A 100 28.04 2.25 17.66
C PRO A 100 28.89 1.38 16.71
N ASN A 101 28.23 0.70 15.76
CA ASN A 101 28.87 -0.17 14.76
C ASN A 101 29.41 0.58 13.51
N PHE A 102 29.40 1.91 13.49
CA PHE A 102 29.84 2.70 12.33
C PHE A 102 31.35 2.52 12.03
N ASP A 103 31.68 1.99 10.85
CA ASP A 103 33.06 1.96 10.33
C ASP A 103 33.27 3.05 9.26
N PRO A 104 34.19 4.01 9.46
CA PRO A 104 34.49 5.04 8.46
C PRO A 104 35.29 4.51 7.25
N ARG A 105 35.77 3.27 7.26
CA ARG A 105 36.43 2.63 6.12
C ARG A 105 35.38 2.16 5.12
N ARG A 106 35.68 2.22 3.81
CA ARG A 106 34.76 1.66 2.80
C ARG A 106 34.79 0.12 2.86
N PRO A 107 33.62 -0.57 2.86
CA PRO A 107 32.27 0.00 2.82
C PRO A 107 31.84 0.59 4.15
N MET A 108 31.31 1.82 4.13
CA MET A 108 30.90 2.54 5.34
C MET A 108 29.60 1.95 5.88
N ASN A 109 29.69 0.85 6.63
CA ASN A 109 28.56 0.15 7.22
C ASN A 109 28.06 0.91 8.46
N TYR A 110 26.75 0.89 8.72
CA TYR A 110 26.10 1.68 9.77
C TYR A 110 26.41 3.19 9.70
N ASP A 111 26.51 3.78 8.50
CA ASP A 111 26.78 5.20 8.29
C ASP A 111 25.55 6.08 8.57
N ILE A 112 25.15 6.14 9.84
CA ILE A 112 24.01 6.92 10.31
C ILE A 112 24.29 7.57 11.68
N ALA A 113 23.78 8.80 11.83
CA ALA A 113 23.84 9.56 13.06
C ALA A 113 22.53 10.34 13.29
N LEU A 114 22.25 10.55 14.58
CA LEU A 114 21.18 11.40 15.06
C LEU A 114 21.77 12.70 15.62
N LEU A 115 21.21 13.84 15.22
CA LEU A 115 21.53 15.15 15.75
C LEU A 115 20.39 15.59 16.67
N LYS A 116 20.69 15.80 17.96
CA LYS A 116 19.77 16.51 18.86
C LYS A 116 20.00 18.00 18.73
N LEU A 117 18.96 18.75 18.39
CA LEU A 117 19.03 20.21 18.25
C LEU A 117 18.97 20.88 19.63
N ASP A 118 19.64 22.04 19.74
CA ASP A 118 19.54 22.92 20.91
C ASP A 118 18.39 23.92 20.69
N GLY A 119 17.17 23.41 20.82
CA GLY A 119 15.93 24.09 20.44
C GLY A 119 14.97 23.13 19.73
N ALA A 120 13.91 23.68 19.15
CA ALA A 120 12.94 22.95 18.33
C ALA A 120 12.59 23.76 17.07
N PHE A 121 12.39 23.08 15.94
CA PHE A 121 11.81 23.67 14.75
C PHE A 121 10.32 23.94 14.96
N ASN A 122 9.89 25.15 14.62
CA ASN A 122 8.48 25.50 14.50
C ASN A 122 7.99 25.02 13.14
N PHE A 123 7.15 23.99 13.13
CA PHE A 123 6.66 23.41 11.89
C PHE A 123 5.80 24.39 11.08
N SER A 124 6.03 24.40 9.76
CA SER A 124 5.45 25.35 8.80
C SER A 124 5.35 24.70 7.41
N SER A 125 4.79 25.40 6.41
CA SER A 125 4.67 24.87 5.05
C SER A 125 6.01 24.50 4.38
N SER A 126 7.13 25.04 4.86
CA SER A 126 8.50 24.75 4.38
C SER A 126 9.35 23.96 5.38
N VAL A 127 8.84 23.63 6.57
CA VAL A 127 9.57 22.92 7.64
C VAL A 127 8.66 21.88 8.29
N LEU A 128 8.81 20.60 7.94
CA LEU A 128 8.00 19.47 8.42
C LEU A 128 8.85 18.20 8.55
N PRO A 129 8.50 17.26 9.43
CA PRO A 129 9.20 15.99 9.53
C PRO A 129 8.81 15.03 8.40
N ALA A 130 9.76 14.26 7.90
CA ALA A 130 9.48 13.02 7.15
C ALA A 130 8.98 11.93 8.11
N CYS A 131 8.21 10.97 7.62
CA CYS A 131 7.85 9.81 8.45
C CYS A 131 9.03 8.83 8.56
N LEU A 132 9.15 8.17 9.71
CA LEU A 132 10.01 6.99 9.86
C LEU A 132 9.25 5.75 9.34
N PRO A 133 9.97 4.71 8.86
CA PRO A 133 9.35 3.47 8.43
C PRO A 133 8.72 2.73 9.63
N ASP A 134 7.73 1.88 9.35
CA ASP A 134 7.07 1.08 10.37
C ASP A 134 7.95 -0.15 10.70
N PRO A 135 7.88 -0.71 11.93
CA PRO A 135 8.66 -1.89 12.28
C PRO A 135 8.40 -3.07 11.35
N GLY A 136 9.42 -3.47 10.58
CA GLY A 136 9.32 -4.53 9.58
C GLY A 136 8.93 -4.08 8.16
N GLU A 137 8.61 -2.80 7.94
CA GLU A 137 8.38 -2.23 6.62
C GLU A 137 9.63 -2.36 5.74
N LYS A 138 9.44 -2.88 4.52
CA LYS A 138 10.51 -3.07 3.53
C LYS A 138 10.13 -2.41 2.22
N PHE A 139 11.01 -1.57 1.72
CA PHE A 139 10.88 -0.99 0.40
C PHE A 139 11.46 -1.98 -0.63
N GLU A 140 10.57 -2.65 -1.37
CA GLU A 140 10.97 -3.67 -2.33
C GLU A 140 11.87 -3.09 -3.43
N ALA A 141 12.76 -3.92 -3.97
CA ALA A 141 13.54 -3.51 -5.13
C ALA A 141 12.62 -3.23 -6.34
N GLY A 142 12.96 -2.23 -7.15
CA GLY A 142 12.09 -1.65 -8.17
C GLY A 142 11.28 -0.44 -7.68
N TYR A 143 11.03 -0.31 -6.36
CA TYR A 143 10.32 0.85 -5.81
C TYR A 143 11.09 2.14 -6.09
N ILE A 144 10.39 3.15 -6.59
CA ILE A 144 10.98 4.45 -6.96
C ILE A 144 10.93 5.38 -5.75
N CYS A 145 12.10 5.82 -5.30
CA CYS A 145 12.24 6.72 -4.17
C CYS A 145 13.04 7.98 -4.55
N THR A 146 12.70 9.10 -3.94
CA THR A 146 13.26 10.41 -4.27
C THR A 146 14.37 10.76 -3.30
N ALA A 147 15.58 10.97 -3.81
CA ALA A 147 16.67 11.60 -3.07
C ALA A 147 16.72 13.10 -3.39
N CYS A 148 17.04 13.95 -2.41
CA CYS A 148 17.19 15.39 -2.62
C CYS A 148 18.35 16.00 -1.81
N GLY A 149 18.85 17.15 -2.28
CA GLY A 149 20.00 17.83 -1.68
C GLY A 149 20.66 18.87 -2.58
N TRP A 150 21.79 19.41 -2.10
CA TRP A 150 22.61 20.42 -2.78
C TRP A 150 23.96 19.85 -3.24
N GLY A 151 24.04 18.54 -3.47
CA GLY A 151 25.22 17.87 -3.99
C GLY A 151 25.50 18.18 -5.46
N ARG A 152 26.74 17.92 -5.87
CA ARG A 152 27.25 18.35 -7.18
C ARG A 152 26.45 17.76 -8.35
N LEU A 153 26.24 18.60 -9.36
CA LEU A 153 25.46 18.27 -10.57
C LEU A 153 26.18 17.33 -11.55
N ASN A 154 27.46 17.06 -11.29
CA ASN A 154 28.36 16.19 -12.01
C ASN A 154 29.55 15.86 -11.11
N GLU A 155 30.19 14.72 -11.34
CA GLU A 155 31.36 14.31 -10.56
C GLU A 155 32.47 15.37 -10.61
N ASN A 156 32.98 15.79 -9.44
CA ASN A 156 33.95 16.88 -9.28
C ASN A 156 33.48 18.26 -9.77
N GLY A 157 32.19 18.44 -10.02
CA GLY A 157 31.57 19.71 -10.39
C GLY A 157 31.47 20.74 -9.26
N VAL A 158 30.77 21.83 -9.55
CA VAL A 158 30.43 22.88 -8.56
C VAL A 158 29.18 22.44 -7.78
N LEU A 159 29.08 22.81 -6.51
CA LEU A 159 27.88 22.61 -5.71
C LEU A 159 26.77 23.53 -6.23
N PRO A 160 25.57 23.03 -6.59
CA PRO A 160 24.43 23.88 -6.89
C PRO A 160 24.10 24.77 -5.69
N GLN A 161 23.58 25.95 -5.98
CA GLN A 161 23.13 26.87 -4.94
C GLN A 161 21.67 26.62 -4.56
N VAL A 162 20.90 26.00 -5.44
CA VAL A 162 19.49 25.68 -5.26
C VAL A 162 19.32 24.18 -4.96
N LEU A 163 18.27 23.80 -4.23
CA LEU A 163 17.92 22.42 -3.92
C LEU A 163 17.43 21.65 -5.17
N TYR A 164 17.79 20.38 -5.28
CA TYR A 164 17.41 19.48 -6.39
C TYR A 164 16.91 18.12 -5.89
N GLU A 165 16.18 17.41 -6.74
CA GLU A 165 15.64 16.06 -6.51
C GLU A 165 16.00 15.09 -7.64
N VAL A 166 16.10 13.80 -7.32
CA VAL A 166 16.28 12.71 -8.29
C VAL A 166 15.53 11.45 -7.83
N ASN A 167 14.81 10.83 -8.76
CA ASN A 167 14.09 9.57 -8.52
C ASN A 167 14.99 8.38 -8.89
N LEU A 168 15.14 7.44 -7.96
CA LEU A 168 16.03 6.27 -8.05
C LEU A 168 15.26 4.99 -7.69
N PRO A 169 15.35 3.91 -8.49
CA PRO A 169 14.81 2.60 -8.13
C PRO A 169 15.71 1.92 -7.09
N ILE A 170 15.12 1.28 -6.08
CA ILE A 170 15.83 0.42 -5.13
C ILE A 170 16.32 -0.86 -5.84
N LEU A 171 17.54 -1.31 -5.55
CA LEU A 171 18.09 -2.59 -6.05
C LEU A 171 17.89 -3.71 -5.02
N ASN A 172 17.78 -4.95 -5.48
CA ASN A 172 17.78 -6.09 -4.56
C ASN A 172 19.20 -6.36 -4.03
N SER A 173 19.30 -7.02 -2.87
CA SER A 173 20.59 -7.32 -2.22
C SER A 173 21.58 -8.07 -3.13
N LYS A 174 21.10 -8.98 -3.97
CA LYS A 174 21.92 -9.75 -4.92
C LYS A 174 22.52 -8.86 -6.03
N GLU A 175 21.73 -7.95 -6.57
CA GLU A 175 22.18 -6.94 -7.55
C GLU A 175 23.12 -5.92 -6.95
N CYS A 176 22.81 -5.42 -5.76
CA CYS A 176 23.64 -4.51 -4.98
C CYS A 176 25.02 -5.13 -4.74
N SER A 177 25.07 -6.34 -4.17
CA SER A 177 26.30 -7.11 -3.95
C SER A 177 27.08 -7.39 -5.23
N ARG A 178 26.39 -7.73 -6.33
CA ARG A 178 27.02 -7.98 -7.64
C ARG A 178 27.58 -6.71 -8.29
N ALA A 179 26.91 -5.57 -8.15
CA ALA A 179 27.43 -4.29 -8.63
C ALA A 179 28.71 -3.93 -7.88
N LEU A 180 28.68 -4.05 -6.54
CA LEU A 180 29.76 -3.65 -5.66
C LEU A 180 30.98 -4.59 -5.71
N SER A 181 30.80 -5.89 -5.95
CA SER A 181 31.92 -6.85 -6.06
C SER A 181 32.88 -6.51 -7.21
N THR A 182 32.41 -5.80 -8.25
CA THR A 182 33.25 -5.34 -9.37
C THR A 182 34.28 -4.25 -8.99
N LEU A 183 34.23 -3.73 -7.76
CA LEU A 183 35.01 -2.58 -7.29
C LEU A 183 36.28 -2.97 -6.49
N LYS A 184 36.90 -4.09 -6.85
CA LYS A 184 38.11 -4.74 -6.26
C LYS A 184 37.97 -5.49 -4.93
N LYS A 185 36.91 -5.30 -4.14
CA LYS A 185 36.63 -6.15 -2.97
C LYS A 185 35.12 -6.41 -2.87
N PRO A 186 34.69 -7.62 -2.44
CA PRO A 186 33.30 -7.82 -2.06
C PRO A 186 32.97 -6.85 -0.92
N ILE A 187 31.90 -6.09 -1.11
CA ILE A 187 31.33 -5.22 -0.08
C ILE A 187 30.15 -5.99 0.49
N GLN A 188 30.29 -6.37 1.75
CA GLN A 188 29.25 -6.95 2.57
C GLN A 188 29.06 -6.02 3.76
N GLY A 189 27.85 -5.55 3.97
CA GLY A 189 27.47 -4.66 5.05
C GLY A 189 25.98 -4.75 5.27
N ASP A 190 25.60 -4.95 6.52
CA ASP A 190 24.25 -5.37 6.92
C ASP A 190 23.19 -4.28 6.73
N THR A 191 23.62 -3.01 6.64
CA THR A 191 22.73 -1.85 6.52
C THR A 191 22.85 -1.15 5.15
N ILE A 192 23.35 -1.84 4.13
CA ILE A 192 23.62 -1.25 2.80
C ILE A 192 22.40 -1.42 1.89
N MET A 193 21.73 -0.31 1.60
CA MET A 193 20.73 -0.21 0.53
C MET A 193 21.38 0.40 -0.72
N CYS A 194 21.12 -0.19 -1.88
CA CYS A 194 21.52 0.37 -3.17
C CYS A 194 20.31 0.97 -3.89
N ALA A 195 20.45 2.14 -4.51
CA ALA A 195 19.45 2.67 -5.46
C ALA A 195 20.10 3.32 -6.69
N GLY A 196 19.40 3.29 -7.82
CA GLY A 196 19.81 3.95 -9.08
C GLY A 196 19.75 3.06 -10.32
N PHE A 197 20.09 3.63 -11.48
CA PHE A 197 19.96 2.94 -12.78
C PHE A 197 21.29 2.30 -13.21
N PRO A 198 21.32 1.04 -13.70
CA PRO A 198 22.56 0.35 -14.10
C PRO A 198 23.41 1.04 -15.17
N ASP A 199 22.77 1.81 -16.07
CA ASP A 199 23.43 2.67 -17.07
C ASP A 199 24.03 3.96 -16.47
N GLY A 200 23.64 4.31 -15.24
CA GLY A 200 23.98 5.55 -14.57
C GLY A 200 23.03 6.67 -14.96
N GLY A 201 23.57 7.88 -15.16
CA GLY A 201 22.80 9.06 -15.57
C GLY A 201 21.97 9.71 -14.46
N LYS A 202 21.55 8.96 -13.43
CA LYS A 202 20.84 9.44 -12.23
C LYS A 202 21.44 8.88 -10.94
N ASP A 203 21.79 9.76 -9.99
CA ASP A 203 22.39 9.41 -8.69
C ASP A 203 22.44 10.63 -7.75
N ALA A 204 22.60 10.38 -6.44
CA ALA A 204 23.06 11.39 -5.49
C ALA A 204 24.58 11.63 -5.66
N CYS A 205 25.09 12.78 -5.22
CA CYS A 205 26.49 13.16 -5.44
C CYS A 205 27.12 13.85 -4.23
N GLN A 206 28.39 14.28 -4.37
CA GLN A 206 29.14 14.86 -3.25
C GLN A 206 28.47 16.15 -2.77
N GLY A 207 28.05 16.15 -1.50
CA GLY A 207 27.23 17.20 -0.86
C GLY A 207 25.84 16.69 -0.42
N ASP A 208 25.29 15.68 -1.10
CA ASP A 208 24.00 15.07 -0.72
C ASP A 208 24.13 14.12 0.49
N SER A 209 25.35 13.75 0.90
CA SER A 209 25.65 12.92 2.07
C SER A 209 24.82 13.31 3.29
N GLY A 210 24.14 12.34 3.90
CA GLY A 210 23.22 12.54 5.03
C GLY A 210 21.82 13.01 4.64
N GLY A 211 21.58 13.39 3.39
CA GLY A 211 20.27 13.68 2.86
C GLY A 211 19.35 12.44 2.79
N PRO A 212 18.05 12.66 2.57
CA PRO A 212 17.05 11.61 2.53
C PRO A 212 17.07 10.80 1.23
N LEU A 213 16.63 9.55 1.32
CA LEU A 213 15.95 8.80 0.26
C LEU A 213 14.53 8.51 0.74
N LEU A 214 13.52 9.13 0.12
CA LEU A 214 12.12 9.02 0.56
C LEU A 214 11.29 8.22 -0.42
N CYS A 215 10.51 7.28 0.11
CA CYS A 215 9.52 6.52 -0.63
C CYS A 215 8.12 6.99 -0.20
N ARG A 216 7.18 7.09 -1.14
CA ARG A 216 5.80 7.53 -0.88
C ARG A 216 4.92 6.31 -0.57
N ARG A 217 4.33 6.24 0.63
CA ARG A 217 3.41 5.15 1.03
C ARG A 217 2.07 5.21 0.27
N LYS A 218 1.29 4.13 0.34
CA LYS A 218 -0.06 3.99 -0.27
C LYS A 218 -1.00 5.15 0.09
N HIS A 219 -0.97 5.63 1.34
CA HIS A 219 -1.76 6.78 1.81
C HIS A 219 -1.15 8.16 1.49
N GLY A 220 -0.17 8.22 0.57
CA GLY A 220 0.43 9.45 0.06
C GLY A 220 1.52 10.09 0.92
N ALA A 221 1.75 9.61 2.15
CA ALA A 221 2.78 10.12 3.06
C ALA A 221 4.21 9.76 2.62
N TRP A 222 5.14 10.70 2.79
CA TRP A 222 6.56 10.52 2.47
C TRP A 222 7.35 9.96 3.66
N THR A 223 7.95 8.79 3.46
CA THR A 223 8.65 8.00 4.49
C THR A 223 10.12 7.86 4.14
N LEU A 224 11.00 8.05 5.13
CA LEU A 224 12.46 7.99 4.97
C LEU A 224 12.92 6.53 4.90
N ALA A 225 13.24 6.06 3.70
CA ALA A 225 13.69 4.68 3.48
C ALA A 225 15.19 4.49 3.74
N GLY A 226 15.98 5.52 3.51
CA GLY A 226 17.42 5.47 3.75
C GLY A 226 18.08 6.85 3.78
N VAL A 227 19.36 6.84 4.14
CA VAL A 227 20.20 8.03 4.31
C VAL A 227 21.34 7.99 3.31
N VAL A 228 21.52 9.03 2.48
CA VAL A 228 22.59 9.10 1.48
C VAL A 228 23.96 8.90 2.16
N SER A 229 24.71 7.87 1.76
CA SER A 229 25.98 7.52 2.39
C SER A 229 27.18 7.71 1.46
N TRP A 230 27.34 6.90 0.41
CA TRP A 230 28.48 7.01 -0.51
C TRP A 230 28.19 6.48 -1.93
N GLY A 231 29.16 6.63 -2.84
CA GLY A 231 29.15 6.03 -4.18
C GLY A 231 30.55 5.95 -4.78
N MET A 232 30.70 5.30 -5.93
CA MET A 232 31.91 5.30 -6.76
C MET A 232 31.65 6.03 -8.09
N GLY A 233 31.83 7.35 -8.05
CA GLY A 233 31.58 8.25 -9.18
C GLY A 233 30.08 8.51 -9.38
N CYS A 234 29.67 9.78 -9.29
CA CYS A 234 28.25 10.14 -9.31
C CYS A 234 27.60 9.74 -10.65
N ALA A 235 26.54 8.94 -10.59
CA ALA A 235 25.75 8.52 -11.75
C ALA A 235 26.57 7.84 -12.86
N ARG A 236 27.66 7.17 -12.51
CA ARG A 236 28.38 6.29 -13.43
C ARG A 236 27.70 4.93 -13.47
N GLY A 237 27.27 4.49 -14.65
CA GLY A 237 26.73 3.15 -14.82
C GLY A 237 27.74 2.06 -14.45
N TRP A 238 27.28 1.00 -13.80
CA TRP A 238 28.08 -0.17 -13.43
C TRP A 238 27.96 -1.35 -14.41
N ILE A 239 27.13 -1.23 -15.45
CA ILE A 239 27.09 -2.20 -16.56
C ILE A 239 28.51 -2.40 -17.12
N SER A 240 28.89 -3.68 -17.24
CA SER A 240 30.20 -4.11 -17.74
C SER A 240 31.40 -3.49 -17.01
N ASN A 241 31.30 -3.17 -15.72
CA ASN A 241 32.42 -2.66 -14.91
C ASN A 241 33.71 -3.49 -15.06
N GLU A 242 33.60 -4.81 -15.20
CA GLU A 242 34.70 -5.73 -15.50
C GLU A 242 35.54 -5.31 -16.72
N LYS A 243 34.88 -4.82 -17.79
CA LYS A 243 35.49 -4.34 -19.03
C LYS A 243 36.03 -2.90 -18.92
N LYS A 244 35.59 -2.13 -17.92
CA LYS A 244 36.06 -0.76 -17.66
C LYS A 244 37.36 -0.77 -16.87
N LYS A 245 38.25 0.20 -17.14
CA LYS A 245 39.43 0.41 -16.31
C LYS A 245 38.99 0.81 -14.90
N HIS A 246 39.81 0.50 -13.90
CA HIS A 246 39.44 0.66 -12.49
C HIS A 246 38.92 2.06 -12.12
N TYR A 247 39.47 3.11 -12.72
CA TYR A 247 39.10 4.50 -12.45
C TYR A 247 37.88 4.99 -13.26
N GLU A 248 37.36 4.19 -14.20
CA GLU A 248 36.16 4.42 -15.02
C GLU A 248 34.93 3.64 -14.51
N ARG A 249 35.10 2.78 -13.49
CA ARG A 249 34.01 2.00 -12.89
C ARG A 249 33.04 2.90 -12.12
N GLY A 250 31.77 2.48 -12.11
CA GLY A 250 30.67 3.12 -11.41
C GLY A 250 30.05 2.24 -10.33
N SER A 251 29.16 2.78 -9.50
CA SER A 251 28.31 2.02 -8.57
C SER A 251 26.88 2.58 -8.57
N PRO A 252 25.88 1.85 -8.06
CA PRO A 252 24.66 2.48 -7.55
C PRO A 252 25.01 3.48 -6.45
N GLY A 253 24.08 4.40 -6.17
CA GLY A 253 24.11 5.21 -4.97
C GLY A 253 23.90 4.29 -3.75
N ILE A 254 24.72 4.48 -2.72
CA ILE A 254 24.66 3.71 -1.47
C ILE A 254 24.04 4.55 -0.38
N PHE A 255 23.05 3.96 0.26
CA PHE A 255 22.26 4.53 1.34
C PHE A 255 22.37 3.61 2.56
N THR A 256 22.35 4.18 3.76
CA THR A 256 22.09 3.40 4.97
C THR A 256 20.61 3.07 5.00
N ASP A 257 20.26 1.78 4.94
CA ASP A 257 18.90 1.25 5.07
C ASP A 257 18.34 1.65 6.44
N LEU A 258 17.26 2.46 6.46
CA LEU A 258 16.71 2.93 7.73
C LEU A 258 15.95 1.82 8.46
N SER A 259 15.31 0.89 7.74
CA SER A 259 14.62 -0.27 8.31
C SER A 259 15.59 -1.16 9.10
N ALA A 260 16.82 -1.31 8.62
CA ALA A 260 17.88 -2.11 9.27
C ALA A 260 18.43 -1.50 10.57
N VAL A 261 18.22 -0.19 10.81
CA VAL A 261 18.68 0.53 12.00
C VAL A 261 17.53 1.20 12.76
N LEU A 262 16.28 0.89 12.41
CA LEU A 262 15.09 1.58 12.90
C LEU A 262 14.95 1.47 14.42
N SER A 263 15.21 0.30 14.99
CA SER A 263 15.22 0.10 16.45
C SER A 263 16.21 1.03 17.13
N TRP A 264 17.46 1.11 16.66
CA TRP A 264 18.47 2.03 17.20
C TRP A 264 18.05 3.50 17.05
N VAL A 265 17.46 3.88 15.91
CA VAL A 265 16.95 5.23 15.67
C VAL A 265 15.85 5.57 16.68
N GLN A 266 14.87 4.67 16.84
CA GLN A 266 13.77 4.82 17.78
C GLN A 266 14.29 4.84 19.23
N GLU A 267 15.05 3.86 19.68
CA GLU A 267 15.65 3.81 21.03
C GLU A 267 16.39 5.10 21.43
N ASN A 268 17.13 5.71 20.51
CA ASN A 268 17.93 6.91 20.79
C ASN A 268 17.13 8.22 20.63
N MET A 269 16.07 8.24 19.81
CA MET A 269 15.13 9.36 19.72
C MET A 269 14.13 9.37 20.88
N SER A 270 13.65 8.17 21.26
CA SER A 270 12.74 7.85 22.37
C SER A 270 13.46 7.83 23.73
N ALA A 271 14.52 8.62 23.88
CA ALA A 271 15.12 8.96 25.18
C ALA A 271 14.22 9.90 26.03
N ALA A 272 12.91 9.66 25.96
CA ALA A 272 11.86 10.07 26.87
C ALA A 272 10.96 8.84 27.12
N PHE A 273 11.57 7.74 27.55
CA PHE A 273 10.85 6.63 28.20
C PHE A 273 9.92 7.19 29.27
N CYS A 274 8.79 6.53 29.46
CA CYS A 274 7.76 6.97 30.37
C CYS A 274 8.32 7.04 31.81
N SER A 275 7.97 8.06 32.58
CA SER A 275 8.54 8.33 33.92
C SER A 275 8.30 7.19 34.93
N ILE A 276 7.36 6.31 34.60
CA ILE A 276 6.96 5.13 35.35
C ILE A 276 7.71 3.94 34.75
N LYS A 277 8.18 3.03 35.61
CA LYS A 277 8.92 1.83 35.19
C LYS A 277 8.12 1.03 34.16
N ASP A 278 8.51 1.12 32.88
CA ASP A 278 8.18 0.11 31.87
C ASP A 278 8.65 -1.25 32.40
N GLY A 279 7.81 -2.27 32.28
CA GLY A 279 8.11 -3.58 32.86
C GLY A 279 6.91 -4.44 33.18
N LYS A 280 7.18 -5.51 33.92
CA LYS A 280 6.17 -6.48 34.35
C LYS A 280 5.41 -5.95 35.56
N LEU A 281 4.09 -6.12 35.55
CA LEU A 281 3.18 -5.91 36.69
C LEU A 281 2.79 -7.29 37.25
N PRO A 282 3.51 -7.82 38.26
CA PRO A 282 3.19 -9.10 38.88
C PRO A 282 2.24 -8.91 40.06
N GLY A 283 1.13 -9.66 40.07
CA GLY A 283 0.22 -9.69 41.22
C GLY A 283 -1.13 -10.31 40.89
N SER A 284 -1.93 -10.59 41.92
CA SER A 284 -3.36 -10.90 41.77
C SER A 284 -4.22 -9.64 41.66
N GLU A 285 -3.67 -8.46 41.99
CA GLU A 285 -4.32 -7.16 41.84
C GLU A 285 -3.26 -6.04 41.84
N GLY A 286 -3.61 -4.88 41.30
CA GLY A 286 -2.77 -3.69 41.35
C GLY A 286 -3.34 -2.51 40.56
N GLU A 287 -2.62 -1.39 40.56
CA GLU A 287 -3.01 -0.15 39.88
C GLU A 287 -1.92 0.30 38.91
N LEU A 288 -2.34 0.88 37.79
CA LEU A 288 -1.49 1.51 36.79
C LEU A 288 -2.07 2.89 36.47
N HIS A 289 -1.29 3.92 36.75
CA HIS A 289 -1.56 5.30 36.34
C HIS A 289 -0.56 5.68 35.25
N PHE A 290 -0.94 6.55 34.33
CA PHE A 290 -0.02 7.18 33.40
C PHE A 290 -0.58 8.53 32.92
N PRO A 291 0.14 9.66 33.06
CA PRO A 291 1.44 9.85 33.70
C PRO A 291 1.47 9.51 35.21
N GLY A 292 2.58 9.79 35.89
CA GLY A 292 2.78 9.46 37.31
C GLY A 292 1.82 10.15 38.29
N SER A 293 0.99 11.07 37.79
CA SER A 293 0.00 11.83 38.51
C SER A 293 -1.12 12.23 37.54
N THR A 294 -2.39 12.12 37.95
CA THR A 294 -3.57 12.55 37.17
C THR A 294 -3.67 14.07 36.96
N LYS A 295 -2.67 14.84 37.43
CA LYS A 295 -2.53 16.29 37.21
C LYS A 295 -1.41 16.63 36.22
N GLU A 296 -0.69 15.63 35.73
CA GLU A 296 0.36 15.78 34.73
C GLU A 296 -0.20 15.39 33.36
N PHE A 297 0.19 16.14 32.33
CA PHE A 297 -0.13 15.81 30.95
C PHE A 297 0.97 14.92 30.38
N TYR A 298 0.60 13.89 29.63
CA TYR A 298 1.60 13.07 28.93
C TYR A 298 2.29 13.92 27.85
N GLN A 299 3.44 13.45 27.38
CA GLN A 299 4.24 14.15 26.37
C GLN A 299 4.01 13.51 25.00
N ASN A 300 4.11 14.31 23.96
CA ASN A 300 4.02 13.89 22.56
C ASN A 300 5.21 12.98 22.16
N HIS A 301 4.99 12.00 21.30
CA HIS A 301 5.93 10.95 20.88
C HIS A 301 6.36 9.98 22.01
N GLN A 302 5.51 9.75 23.00
CA GLN A 302 5.76 8.72 24.02
C GLN A 302 5.35 7.34 23.53
N LEU A 303 6.11 6.34 23.96
CA LEU A 303 5.81 4.92 23.80
C LEU A 303 6.07 4.27 25.17
N CYS A 304 5.00 3.82 25.83
CA CYS A 304 5.10 3.07 27.08
C CYS A 304 4.62 1.64 26.86
N ILE A 305 5.27 0.66 27.48
CA ILE A 305 4.87 -0.75 27.37
C ILE A 305 4.92 -1.43 28.74
N TRP A 306 3.77 -1.95 29.17
CA TRP A 306 3.64 -2.75 30.38
C TRP A 306 3.20 -4.17 30.04
N THR A 307 3.56 -5.14 30.86
CA THR A 307 3.08 -6.52 30.71
C THR A 307 2.56 -7.02 32.05
N LEU A 308 1.27 -7.33 32.10
CA LEU A 308 0.55 -7.68 33.31
C LEU A 308 0.41 -9.20 33.35
N PHE A 309 0.76 -9.81 34.49
CA PHE A 309 0.70 -11.25 34.71
C PHE A 309 -0.04 -11.56 36.02
N VAL A 310 -1.11 -12.34 35.93
CA VAL A 310 -1.83 -12.94 37.07
C VAL A 310 -1.51 -14.44 37.17
N PRO A 311 -1.81 -15.11 38.30
CA PRO A 311 -1.59 -16.55 38.42
C PRO A 311 -2.28 -17.36 37.31
N GLU A 312 -1.67 -18.45 36.88
CA GLU A 312 -2.22 -19.34 35.86
C GLU A 312 -3.59 -19.88 36.28
N GLY A 313 -4.53 -19.96 35.33
CA GLY A 313 -5.93 -20.34 35.56
C GLY A 313 -6.86 -19.18 35.94
N ASN A 314 -6.36 -17.97 36.18
CA ASN A 314 -7.19 -16.79 36.43
C ASN A 314 -7.32 -15.88 35.21
N TYR A 315 -8.46 -15.18 35.12
CA TYR A 315 -8.74 -14.13 34.14
C TYR A 315 -8.35 -12.75 34.67
N ILE A 316 -8.11 -11.79 33.76
CA ILE A 316 -7.76 -10.41 34.10
C ILE A 316 -8.96 -9.51 33.87
N LEU A 317 -9.46 -8.86 34.92
CA LEU A 317 -10.40 -7.74 34.80
C LEU A 317 -9.64 -6.42 34.91
N LEU A 318 -9.79 -5.55 33.90
CA LEU A 318 -9.34 -4.16 33.91
C LEU A 318 -10.51 -3.23 34.23
N ARG A 319 -10.32 -2.27 35.13
CA ARG A 319 -11.29 -1.20 35.43
C ARG A 319 -10.62 0.16 35.32
N PHE A 320 -11.16 1.06 34.50
CA PHE A 320 -10.66 2.42 34.35
C PHE A 320 -11.29 3.35 35.41
N SER A 321 -10.46 4.20 36.01
CA SER A 321 -10.86 5.22 36.99
C SER A 321 -10.58 6.65 36.54
N HIS A 322 -9.74 6.81 35.52
CA HIS A 322 -9.47 8.08 34.82
C HIS A 322 -9.13 7.79 33.36
N PHE A 323 -9.61 8.60 32.43
CA PHE A 323 -9.29 8.49 31.01
C PHE A 323 -9.43 9.85 30.33
N ASP A 324 -8.36 10.32 29.69
CA ASP A 324 -8.20 11.63 29.04
C ASP A 324 -7.01 11.54 28.08
N ILE A 325 -7.27 10.97 26.90
CA ILE A 325 -6.34 10.79 25.78
C ILE A 325 -6.93 11.55 24.57
N GLU A 326 -6.10 12.02 23.63
CA GLU A 326 -6.58 12.74 22.43
C GLU A 326 -7.74 11.99 21.75
N SER A 327 -8.83 12.69 21.44
CA SER A 327 -10.04 12.08 20.88
C SER A 327 -9.99 12.04 19.35
N GLU A 328 -10.07 10.84 18.78
CA GLU A 328 -10.05 10.59 17.33
C GLU A 328 -10.93 9.37 17.02
N THR A 329 -11.59 9.34 15.86
CA THR A 329 -12.60 8.34 15.49
C THR A 329 -12.09 6.89 15.51
N PHE A 330 -10.82 6.68 15.19
CA PHE A 330 -10.16 5.37 15.13
C PHE A 330 -8.97 5.27 16.09
N CYS A 331 -8.77 6.28 16.96
CA CYS A 331 -7.65 6.41 17.87
C CYS A 331 -6.26 6.34 17.19
N ASP A 332 -6.13 6.81 15.95
CA ASP A 332 -4.90 6.67 15.14
C ASP A 332 -3.77 7.64 15.52
N TYR A 333 -4.03 8.58 16.43
CA TYR A 333 -3.03 9.49 16.98
C TYR A 333 -2.57 8.99 18.36
N ASP A 334 -3.08 9.56 19.46
CA ASP A 334 -2.84 9.03 20.80
C ASP A 334 -3.76 7.83 21.09
N SER A 335 -3.21 6.74 21.63
CA SER A 335 -4.02 5.59 22.05
C SER A 335 -3.38 4.74 23.14
N LEU A 336 -4.24 4.18 24.00
CA LEU A 336 -3.93 3.03 24.83
C LEU A 336 -4.43 1.76 24.15
N SER A 337 -3.52 0.89 23.75
CA SER A 337 -3.82 -0.43 23.18
C SER A 337 -3.60 -1.53 24.21
N VAL A 338 -4.54 -2.46 24.30
CA VAL A 338 -4.45 -3.69 25.09
C VAL A 338 -4.21 -4.85 24.13
N TYR A 339 -3.23 -5.71 24.41
CA TYR A 339 -2.89 -6.88 23.60
C TYR A 339 -2.91 -8.16 24.45
N SER A 340 -3.27 -9.27 23.83
CA SER A 340 -3.22 -10.60 24.45
C SER A 340 -1.77 -11.10 24.62
N LYS A 341 -1.62 -12.28 25.21
CA LYS A 341 -0.34 -13.00 25.31
C LYS A 341 0.35 -13.19 23.96
N ASP A 342 -0.42 -13.43 22.90
CA ASP A 342 0.03 -13.72 21.54
C ASP A 342 0.05 -12.49 20.61
N ASP A 343 0.14 -11.28 21.19
CA ASP A 343 0.19 -9.99 20.48
C ASP A 343 -1.05 -9.64 19.63
N ARG A 344 -2.20 -10.30 19.86
CA ARG A 344 -3.48 -9.90 19.26
C ARG A 344 -4.03 -8.67 19.96
N LEU A 345 -4.51 -7.68 19.20
CA LEU A 345 -5.13 -6.47 19.75
C LEU A 345 -6.50 -6.82 20.38
N VAL A 346 -6.66 -6.49 21.66
CA VAL A 346 -7.89 -6.70 22.46
C VAL A 346 -8.80 -5.49 22.38
N GLY A 347 -8.21 -4.29 22.36
CA GLY A 347 -8.94 -3.03 22.33
C GLY A 347 -7.97 -1.85 22.22
N LYS A 348 -8.44 -0.78 21.60
CA LYS A 348 -7.68 0.46 21.36
C LYS A 348 -8.56 1.62 21.82
N PHE A 349 -8.08 2.37 22.79
CA PHE A 349 -8.88 3.35 23.54
C PHE A 349 -8.24 4.74 23.44
N CYS A 350 -9.07 5.76 23.23
CA CYS A 350 -8.70 7.17 23.19
C CYS A 350 -9.94 8.04 23.52
N GLY A 351 -9.77 9.37 23.60
CA GLY A 351 -10.82 10.28 24.06
C GLY A 351 -10.89 10.47 25.58
N GLY A 352 -11.93 11.17 26.03
CA GLY A 352 -12.15 11.53 27.45
C GLY A 352 -13.28 10.77 28.14
N ASP A 353 -13.96 9.87 27.43
CA ASP A 353 -14.96 8.98 28.03
C ASP A 353 -14.27 7.78 28.69
N LEU A 354 -14.74 7.39 29.87
CA LEU A 354 -14.19 6.24 30.60
C LEU A 354 -14.51 4.94 29.85
N PRO A 355 -13.52 4.14 29.41
CA PRO A 355 -13.79 2.85 28.78
C PRO A 355 -14.49 1.91 29.77
N LEU A 356 -15.42 1.10 29.24
CA LEU A 356 -16.05 0.03 30.00
C LEU A 356 -14.98 -0.91 30.60
N PRO A 357 -15.23 -1.52 31.77
CA PRO A 357 -14.34 -2.53 32.30
C PRO A 357 -14.13 -3.65 31.28
N VAL A 358 -12.88 -4.11 31.13
CA VAL A 358 -12.51 -5.12 30.12
C VAL A 358 -12.16 -6.42 30.84
N LEU A 359 -12.97 -7.46 30.65
CA LEU A 359 -12.66 -8.82 31.13
C LEU A 359 -11.93 -9.61 30.03
N ILE A 360 -10.76 -10.14 30.36
CA ILE A 360 -9.88 -10.83 29.41
C ILE A 360 -9.63 -12.25 29.91
N GLY A 361 -10.02 -13.24 29.11
CA GLY A 361 -9.97 -14.67 29.42
C GLY A 361 -8.56 -15.29 29.49
N SER A 362 -7.50 -14.50 29.69
CA SER A 362 -6.11 -14.98 29.76
C SER A 362 -5.43 -14.51 31.04
N ASN A 363 -4.36 -15.21 31.45
CA ASN A 363 -3.59 -14.84 32.64
C ASN A 363 -2.48 -13.80 32.36
N SER A 364 -2.35 -13.30 31.13
CA SER A 364 -1.29 -12.38 30.73
C SER A 364 -1.71 -11.48 29.57
N ILE A 365 -1.47 -10.17 29.71
CA ILE A 365 -1.73 -9.16 28.68
C ILE A 365 -0.57 -8.15 28.57
N ARG A 366 -0.52 -7.42 27.46
CA ARG A 366 0.45 -6.34 27.22
C ARG A 366 -0.30 -5.04 26.95
N LEU A 367 0.03 -4.00 27.71
CA LEU A 367 -0.53 -2.66 27.54
C LEU A 367 0.51 -1.81 26.81
N LYS A 368 0.08 -1.06 25.80
CA LYS A 368 0.93 -0.19 24.98
C LYS A 368 0.26 1.17 24.84
N PHE A 369 0.87 2.21 25.39
CA PHE A 369 0.47 3.59 25.13
C PHE A 369 1.37 4.19 24.05
N VAL A 370 0.77 4.89 23.09
CA VAL A 370 1.48 5.67 22.06
C VAL A 370 0.89 7.08 22.02
N SER A 371 1.73 8.10 21.86
CA SER A 371 1.28 9.45 21.50
C SER A 371 1.93 10.01 20.21
N ASP A 372 1.17 10.84 19.51
CA ASP A 372 1.46 11.56 18.25
C ASP A 372 2.33 12.82 18.52
N ASN A 373 2.48 13.71 17.53
CA ASN A 373 3.21 14.96 17.62
C ASN A 373 2.38 16.22 17.95
N LYS A 374 1.08 16.07 18.23
CA LYS A 374 0.14 17.14 18.60
C LYS A 374 -0.80 16.68 19.71
N ASP A 375 -1.36 17.69 20.38
CA ASP A 375 -2.37 17.57 21.43
C ASP A 375 -1.91 16.65 22.59
N TYR A 376 -2.57 16.71 23.75
CA TYR A 376 -2.20 15.93 24.94
C TYR A 376 -3.28 16.03 26.02
N GLY A 377 -3.55 14.91 26.67
CA GLY A 377 -4.41 14.81 27.85
C GLY A 377 -3.65 14.43 29.12
N THR A 378 -4.40 14.24 30.20
CA THR A 378 -3.91 13.77 31.50
C THR A 378 -3.78 12.24 31.60
N GLY A 379 -3.99 11.53 30.48
CA GLY A 379 -3.69 10.11 30.31
C GLY A 379 -4.75 9.20 30.89
N PHE A 380 -4.36 8.19 31.66
CA PHE A 380 -5.29 7.21 32.21
C PHE A 380 -4.91 6.73 33.61
N SER A 381 -5.89 6.15 34.30
CA SER A 381 -5.69 5.35 35.49
C SER A 381 -6.58 4.11 35.40
N MET A 382 -6.00 2.95 35.67
CA MET A 382 -6.70 1.68 35.71
C MET A 382 -6.29 0.87 36.93
N THR A 383 -7.19 0.00 37.38
CA THR A 383 -6.91 -1.09 38.30
C THR A 383 -7.08 -2.41 37.56
N TYR A 384 -6.31 -3.42 37.98
CA TYR A 384 -6.43 -4.79 37.48
C TYR A 384 -6.66 -5.77 38.62
N LYS A 385 -7.43 -6.82 38.35
CA LYS A 385 -7.72 -7.88 39.32
C LYS A 385 -7.78 -9.25 38.64
N ALA A 386 -7.18 -10.24 39.29
CA ALA A 386 -7.27 -11.65 38.93
C ALA A 386 -8.60 -12.22 39.44
N LEU A 387 -9.33 -12.89 38.56
CA LEU A 387 -10.58 -13.57 38.88
C LEU A 387 -10.45 -15.07 38.63
N THR A 388 -10.88 -15.87 39.60
CA THR A 388 -11.02 -17.34 39.45
C THR A 388 -12.25 -17.65 38.60
N PRO A 389 -12.19 -18.59 37.63
CA PRO A 389 -13.34 -18.96 36.78
C PRO A 389 -14.59 -19.36 37.57
N ASP A 390 -14.40 -19.96 38.75
CA ASP A 390 -15.46 -20.46 39.63
C ASP A 390 -16.24 -19.36 40.37
N ILE A 391 -15.76 -18.11 40.35
CA ILE A 391 -16.39 -16.95 40.98
C ILE A 391 -16.41 -15.81 39.97
N LEU A 392 -17.39 -15.84 39.06
CA LEU A 392 -17.76 -14.69 38.24
C LEU A 392 -18.40 -13.63 39.15
N PRO A 393 -17.76 -12.48 39.41
CA PRO A 393 -18.37 -11.42 40.20
C PRO A 393 -19.35 -10.66 39.32
N ASP A 394 -20.64 -10.73 39.58
CA ASP A 394 -21.61 -9.84 38.93
C ASP A 394 -21.57 -9.97 37.40
N SER A 395 -21.55 -11.21 36.88
CA SER A 395 -22.06 -11.61 35.55
C SER A 395 -21.40 -11.13 34.25
N GLY A 396 -20.50 -10.14 34.27
CA GLY A 396 -19.94 -9.59 33.02
C GLY A 396 -20.92 -8.75 32.20
N CYS A 397 -22.06 -8.36 32.76
CA CYS A 397 -23.05 -7.49 32.10
C CYS A 397 -22.80 -5.99 32.35
N GLU A 398 -22.00 -5.65 33.37
CA GLU A 398 -21.52 -4.27 33.62
C GLU A 398 -20.18 -3.97 32.92
N SER A 399 -19.72 -4.84 32.01
CA SER A 399 -18.35 -4.84 31.49
C SER A 399 -18.28 -5.46 30.10
N LEU A 400 -17.47 -4.91 29.20
CA LEU A 400 -17.19 -5.54 27.92
C LEU A 400 -16.25 -6.74 28.14
N ALA A 401 -16.70 -7.94 27.80
CA ALA A 401 -15.87 -9.14 27.88
C ALA A 401 -15.29 -9.48 26.50
N VAL A 402 -13.97 -9.73 26.44
CA VAL A 402 -13.29 -10.12 25.19
C VAL A 402 -12.65 -11.50 25.35
N LEU A 403 -13.13 -12.46 24.54
CA LEU A 403 -12.81 -13.87 24.63
C LEU A 403 -11.91 -14.30 23.45
N PHE A 404 -10.77 -14.91 23.78
CA PHE A 404 -9.75 -15.39 22.81
C PHE A 404 -9.56 -16.91 22.83
N GLU A 405 -10.29 -17.60 23.70
CA GLU A 405 -10.22 -19.04 23.91
C GLU A 405 -11.64 -19.62 23.77
N GLU A 406 -11.75 -20.88 23.35
CA GLU A 406 -13.00 -21.63 23.36
C GLU A 406 -13.54 -21.74 24.79
N GLY A 407 -14.85 -21.71 24.98
CA GLY A 407 -15.39 -21.56 26.32
C GLY A 407 -16.91 -21.62 26.42
N VAL A 408 -17.40 -21.18 27.57
CA VAL A 408 -18.81 -21.19 27.94
C VAL A 408 -19.28 -19.77 28.18
N LEU A 409 -20.35 -19.40 27.49
CA LEU A 409 -21.10 -18.16 27.64
C LEU A 409 -22.37 -18.45 28.44
N GLN A 410 -22.75 -17.60 29.38
CA GLN A 410 -24.00 -17.77 30.13
C GLN A 410 -24.55 -16.44 30.66
N SER A 411 -25.86 -16.38 30.84
CA SER A 411 -26.57 -15.22 31.39
C SER A 411 -26.30 -14.97 32.87
N MET A 412 -26.68 -13.78 33.33
CA MET A 412 -26.87 -13.39 34.73
C MET A 412 -27.36 -14.55 35.61
N HIS A 413 -26.70 -14.80 36.75
CA HIS A 413 -27.11 -15.76 37.79
C HIS A 413 -27.38 -17.21 37.35
N TYR A 414 -27.10 -17.59 36.09
CA TYR A 414 -27.42 -18.91 35.54
C TYR A 414 -26.97 -20.06 36.47
N PRO A 415 -27.85 -21.02 36.82
CA PRO A 415 -29.17 -21.31 36.24
C PRO A 415 -30.35 -20.62 36.97
N GLU A 416 -30.12 -19.66 37.87
CA GLU A 416 -31.19 -18.84 38.43
C GLU A 416 -31.66 -17.76 37.44
N HIS A 417 -32.78 -17.10 37.75
CA HIS A 417 -33.38 -16.13 36.84
C HIS A 417 -32.47 -14.91 36.61
N TYR A 418 -32.38 -14.45 35.35
CA TYR A 418 -31.58 -13.28 35.01
C TYR A 418 -32.15 -11.96 35.60
N SER A 419 -31.40 -10.86 35.50
CA SER A 419 -31.84 -9.53 35.94
C SER A 419 -32.58 -8.77 34.84
N ASN A 420 -33.53 -7.93 35.22
CA ASN A 420 -34.17 -6.92 34.35
C ASN A 420 -33.17 -5.81 34.00
N MET A 421 -33.38 -5.12 32.88
CA MET A 421 -32.51 -4.05 32.36
C MET A 421 -31.04 -4.48 32.21
N ALA A 422 -30.81 -5.74 31.81
CA ALA A 422 -29.48 -6.25 31.53
C ALA A 422 -29.04 -5.84 30.11
N GLU A 423 -27.81 -5.37 29.95
CA GLU A 423 -27.20 -5.11 28.64
C GLU A 423 -25.78 -5.70 28.58
N CYS A 424 -25.69 -7.00 28.35
CA CYS A 424 -24.41 -7.70 28.35
C CYS A 424 -23.82 -7.74 26.93
N GLN A 425 -22.51 -7.54 26.80
CA GLN A 425 -21.83 -7.56 25.50
C GLN A 425 -20.53 -8.37 25.58
N TRP A 426 -20.40 -9.36 24.69
CA TRP A 426 -19.24 -10.25 24.60
C TRP A 426 -18.68 -10.23 23.17
N ILE A 427 -17.43 -9.80 23.02
CA ILE A 427 -16.69 -9.90 21.75
C ILE A 427 -15.86 -11.18 21.79
N ILE A 428 -16.01 -11.99 20.76
CA ILE A 428 -15.30 -13.25 20.59
C ILE A 428 -14.36 -13.08 19.40
N CYS A 429 -13.08 -13.45 19.58
CA CYS A 429 -12.03 -13.31 18.57
C CYS A 429 -11.31 -14.64 18.35
N ALA A 430 -11.60 -15.30 17.23
CA ALA A 430 -10.94 -16.53 16.81
C ALA A 430 -9.50 -16.31 16.31
N PRO A 431 -8.69 -17.37 16.16
CA PRO A 431 -7.45 -17.33 15.42
C PRO A 431 -7.63 -16.97 13.93
N GLU A 432 -6.53 -16.58 13.28
CA GLU A 432 -6.45 -16.54 11.82
C GLU A 432 -6.85 -17.91 11.23
N ASP A 433 -7.46 -17.90 10.05
CA ASP A 433 -8.01 -19.08 9.34
C ASP A 433 -9.15 -19.84 10.07
N HIS A 434 -9.78 -19.25 11.09
CA HIS A 434 -10.95 -19.81 11.79
C HIS A 434 -12.15 -18.86 11.81
N VAL A 435 -13.35 -19.45 11.85
CA VAL A 435 -14.63 -18.79 12.14
C VAL A 435 -15.17 -19.23 13.50
N ILE A 436 -16.09 -18.47 14.08
CA ILE A 436 -16.63 -18.69 15.42
C ILE A 436 -17.98 -19.40 15.32
N LYS A 437 -18.14 -20.47 16.09
CA LYS A 437 -19.41 -21.19 16.24
C LYS A 437 -19.94 -21.06 17.66
N LEU A 438 -21.12 -20.45 17.80
CA LEU A 438 -21.88 -20.37 19.03
C LEU A 438 -22.95 -21.47 19.03
N THR A 439 -22.99 -22.31 20.08
CA THR A 439 -23.96 -23.40 20.20
C THR A 439 -24.66 -23.33 21.55
N TYR A 440 -25.98 -23.12 21.56
CA TYR A 440 -26.77 -23.08 22.79
C TYR A 440 -26.90 -24.47 23.44
N GLN A 441 -26.78 -24.52 24.76
CA GLN A 441 -26.97 -25.70 25.62
C GLN A 441 -28.31 -25.63 26.38
N SER A 442 -28.71 -24.42 26.78
CA SER A 442 -30.01 -24.09 27.38
C SER A 442 -30.40 -22.67 26.99
N PHE A 443 -31.71 -22.43 26.89
CA PHE A 443 -32.26 -21.15 26.45
C PHE A 443 -33.70 -20.99 26.95
N GLU A 444 -33.89 -20.04 27.87
CA GLU A 444 -35.16 -19.64 28.49
C GLU A 444 -35.13 -18.11 28.65
N VAL A 445 -35.58 -17.39 27.62
CA VAL A 445 -35.61 -15.92 27.53
C VAL A 445 -37.05 -15.49 27.25
N GLU A 446 -37.49 -14.30 27.68
CA GLU A 446 -38.88 -13.85 27.47
C GLU A 446 -39.29 -13.92 25.98
N GLU A 447 -40.47 -14.48 25.69
CA GLU A 447 -40.94 -14.70 24.32
C GLU A 447 -41.76 -13.49 23.82
N SER A 448 -41.40 -12.94 22.66
CA SER A 448 -42.16 -11.88 21.98
C SER A 448 -42.06 -12.02 20.46
N GLU A 449 -43.07 -11.52 19.73
CA GLU A 449 -43.28 -11.80 18.30
C GLU A 449 -42.06 -11.45 17.42
N ASP A 450 -41.37 -10.34 17.72
CA ASP A 450 -40.14 -9.88 17.05
C ASP A 450 -38.88 -9.97 17.95
N CYS A 451 -38.94 -10.71 19.07
CA CYS A 451 -37.92 -10.67 20.13
C CYS A 451 -37.59 -9.24 20.59
N SER A 452 -38.62 -8.43 20.85
CA SER A 452 -38.52 -7.00 21.18
C SER A 452 -38.39 -6.70 22.68
N TYR A 453 -38.73 -7.67 23.53
CA TYR A 453 -38.48 -7.62 24.98
C TYR A 453 -37.06 -8.14 25.23
N ASP A 454 -36.92 -9.31 25.86
CA ASP A 454 -35.62 -9.92 26.09
C ASP A 454 -35.11 -10.64 24.84
N ALA A 455 -33.82 -10.51 24.54
CA ALA A 455 -33.21 -11.13 23.36
C ALA A 455 -31.72 -11.40 23.54
N VAL A 456 -31.25 -12.51 22.98
CA VAL A 456 -29.84 -12.71 22.62
C VAL A 456 -29.68 -12.43 21.13
N THR A 457 -28.87 -11.44 20.80
CA THR A 457 -28.57 -11.03 19.43
C THR A 457 -27.09 -11.26 19.13
N VAL A 458 -26.78 -11.75 17.94
CA VAL A 458 -25.43 -12.04 17.46
C VAL A 458 -25.17 -11.23 16.19
N TYR A 459 -24.05 -10.52 16.17
CA TYR A 459 -23.59 -9.70 15.07
C TYR A 459 -22.27 -10.24 14.51
N GLU A 460 -22.08 -10.08 13.20
CA GLU A 460 -20.85 -10.42 12.48
C GLU A 460 -19.73 -9.39 12.79
N ASP A 461 -20.12 -8.17 13.14
CA ASP A 461 -19.22 -7.06 13.41
C ASP A 461 -19.45 -6.44 14.82
N VAL A 462 -18.49 -5.66 15.29
CA VAL A 462 -18.54 -5.01 16.62
C VAL A 462 -19.37 -3.70 16.60
N GLY A 463 -19.59 -3.12 15.42
CA GLY A 463 -20.43 -1.92 15.21
C GLY A 463 -21.93 -2.19 15.20
N LYS A 464 -22.36 -3.48 15.20
CA LYS A 464 -23.76 -3.92 15.10
C LYS A 464 -24.40 -3.53 13.75
N GLU A 465 -23.62 -3.51 12.67
CA GLU A 465 -24.10 -3.23 11.30
C GLU A 465 -24.75 -4.47 10.66
N GLU A 466 -24.26 -5.68 10.97
CA GLU A 466 -24.72 -6.94 10.37
C GLU A 466 -25.18 -7.94 11.45
N GLU A 467 -26.50 -8.06 11.63
CA GLU A 467 -27.15 -9.02 12.55
C GLU A 467 -27.27 -10.40 11.88
N ILE A 468 -26.64 -11.42 12.47
CA ILE A 468 -26.64 -12.80 11.93
C ILE A 468 -27.58 -13.74 12.67
N ALA A 469 -27.99 -13.42 13.90
CA ALA A 469 -29.04 -14.13 14.62
C ALA A 469 -29.67 -13.27 15.71
N LYS A 470 -30.98 -13.41 15.92
CA LYS A 470 -31.69 -12.88 17.08
C LYS A 470 -32.59 -13.97 17.65
N SER A 471 -32.61 -14.13 18.97
CA SER A 471 -33.26 -15.26 19.63
C SER A 471 -33.90 -14.87 20.95
N CYS A 472 -35.10 -15.38 21.19
CA CYS A 472 -35.89 -15.23 22.41
C CYS A 472 -36.82 -16.45 22.58
N GLY A 473 -37.53 -16.54 23.72
CA GLY A 473 -38.40 -17.68 24.03
C GLY A 473 -37.70 -18.89 24.67
N PHE A 474 -38.40 -20.03 24.66
CA PHE A 474 -38.03 -21.27 25.38
C PHE A 474 -37.57 -22.41 24.47
N THR A 475 -37.52 -22.19 23.15
CA THR A 475 -36.98 -23.13 22.17
C THR A 475 -35.48 -22.93 22.03
N LEU A 476 -34.72 -24.03 22.05
CA LEU A 476 -33.26 -23.97 21.91
C LEU A 476 -32.90 -23.44 20.50
N PRO A 477 -32.21 -22.28 20.37
CA PRO A 477 -31.91 -21.71 19.06
C PRO A 477 -30.90 -22.56 18.26
N ALA A 478 -30.91 -22.38 16.93
CA ALA A 478 -29.93 -23.00 16.06
C ALA A 478 -28.50 -22.53 16.39
N PRO A 479 -27.46 -23.36 16.17
CA PRO A 479 -26.08 -22.91 16.29
C PRO A 479 -25.77 -21.81 15.27
N VAL A 480 -25.15 -20.73 15.73
CA VAL A 480 -24.77 -19.58 14.91
C VAL A 480 -23.30 -19.73 14.50
N LEU A 481 -22.98 -19.46 13.24
CA LEU A 481 -21.63 -19.51 12.68
C LEU A 481 -21.33 -18.14 12.07
N SER A 482 -20.21 -17.52 12.45
CA SER A 482 -19.75 -16.28 11.81
C SER A 482 -19.13 -16.55 10.45
N SER A 483 -19.09 -15.53 9.59
CA SER A 483 -18.32 -15.54 8.34
C SER A 483 -16.85 -15.16 8.54
N SER A 484 -16.54 -14.51 9.66
CA SER A 484 -15.25 -13.92 10.00
C SER A 484 -14.68 -14.49 11.31
N ALA A 485 -13.47 -14.06 11.66
CA ALA A 485 -12.80 -14.41 12.92
C ALA A 485 -13.29 -13.57 14.13
N VAL A 486 -14.36 -12.76 13.98
CA VAL A 486 -14.95 -11.94 15.05
C VAL A 486 -16.45 -12.21 15.14
N MET A 487 -17.00 -12.18 16.35
CA MET A 487 -18.43 -12.30 16.62
C MET A 487 -18.76 -11.47 17.86
N LEU A 488 -19.82 -10.65 17.79
CA LEU A 488 -20.35 -9.91 18.94
C LEU A 488 -21.66 -10.56 19.39
N VAL A 489 -21.73 -11.02 20.63
CA VAL A 489 -22.96 -11.49 21.27
C VAL A 489 -23.46 -10.43 22.24
N VAL A 490 -24.73 -10.06 22.14
CA VAL A 490 -25.41 -9.09 22.99
C VAL A 490 -26.59 -9.79 23.67
N PHE A 491 -26.74 -9.63 24.98
CA PHE A 491 -27.96 -10.01 25.71
C PHE A 491 -28.63 -8.77 26.28
N HIS A 492 -29.88 -8.57 25.91
CA HIS A 492 -30.75 -7.49 26.37
C HIS A 492 -31.90 -8.07 27.20
N SER A 493 -32.25 -7.42 28.32
CA SER A 493 -33.54 -7.64 28.98
C SER A 493 -34.25 -6.33 29.35
N ASP A 494 -35.58 -6.37 29.38
CA ASP A 494 -36.44 -5.21 29.62
C ASP A 494 -36.75 -4.97 31.11
N GLU A 495 -37.75 -4.14 31.43
CA GLU A 495 -38.13 -3.81 32.81
C GLU A 495 -38.93 -4.93 33.53
N THR A 496 -39.33 -6.02 32.86
CA THR A 496 -40.43 -6.90 33.29
C THR A 496 -40.09 -8.39 33.51
N GLU A 497 -40.41 -9.33 32.60
CA GLU A 497 -40.44 -10.76 32.97
C GLU A 497 -39.05 -11.40 33.04
N ARG A 498 -38.94 -12.58 33.67
CA ARG A 498 -37.63 -13.22 33.95
C ARG A 498 -37.69 -14.72 33.92
N PHE A 499 -36.73 -15.33 33.22
CA PHE A 499 -36.64 -16.77 33.03
C PHE A 499 -35.21 -17.29 33.32
N GLY A 500 -34.95 -18.59 33.15
CA GLY A 500 -33.66 -19.22 33.48
C GLY A 500 -32.46 -18.73 32.66
N GLY A 501 -32.68 -17.94 31.62
CA GLY A 501 -31.66 -17.35 30.77
C GLY A 501 -31.05 -18.37 29.83
N PHE A 502 -29.77 -18.18 29.48
CA PHE A 502 -29.12 -19.03 28.49
C PHE A 502 -27.74 -19.49 28.94
N LYS A 503 -27.32 -20.62 28.35
CA LYS A 503 -25.95 -21.10 28.37
C LYS A 503 -25.58 -21.58 26.98
N ALA A 504 -24.42 -21.17 26.48
CA ALA A 504 -23.90 -21.54 25.17
C ALA A 504 -22.42 -21.90 25.25
N THR A 505 -21.94 -22.69 24.29
CA THR A 505 -20.52 -22.97 24.08
C THR A 505 -20.01 -22.28 22.82
N ILE A 506 -18.81 -21.73 22.92
CA ILE A 506 -18.06 -21.09 21.85
C ILE A 506 -16.97 -22.06 21.41
N SER A 507 -16.92 -22.37 20.11
CA SER A 507 -15.84 -23.13 19.49
C SER A 507 -15.32 -22.45 18.21
N PHE A 508 -14.08 -22.73 17.83
CA PHE A 508 -13.45 -22.18 16.63
C PHE A 508 -13.36 -23.26 15.55
N VAL A 509 -13.95 -22.99 14.38
CA VAL A 509 -14.01 -23.91 13.24
C VAL A 509 -13.02 -23.45 12.18
N HIS A 510 -12.11 -24.33 11.75
CA HIS A 510 -11.12 -24.00 10.72
C HIS A 510 -11.80 -23.87 9.35
N VAL A 511 -11.45 -22.86 8.56
CA VAL A 511 -12.13 -22.52 7.30
C VAL A 511 -12.05 -23.64 6.25
N THR A 512 -11.05 -24.53 6.30
CA THR A 512 -11.02 -25.69 5.38
C THR A 512 -12.12 -26.72 5.65
N ASP A 513 -12.60 -26.80 6.88
CA ASP A 513 -13.48 -27.89 7.31
C ASP A 513 -14.95 -27.58 6.99
N THR A 514 -15.26 -26.33 6.63
CA THR A 514 -16.59 -25.91 6.14
C THR A 514 -16.84 -26.33 4.68
N LEU A 515 -15.78 -26.61 3.91
CA LEU A 515 -15.88 -27.02 2.50
C LEU A 515 -16.30 -28.49 2.30
N ASP A 516 -16.25 -29.31 3.35
CA ASP A 516 -16.66 -30.73 3.32
C ASP A 516 -18.14 -30.93 3.76
N SER A 517 -18.89 -29.87 4.09
CA SER A 517 -20.20 -30.00 4.76
C SER A 517 -21.34 -29.09 4.25
N THR A 518 -21.52 -28.96 2.93
CA THR A 518 -22.81 -28.53 2.36
C THR A 518 -23.25 -29.49 1.24
N SER A 519 -24.15 -30.41 1.60
CA SER A 519 -24.88 -31.25 0.65
C SER A 519 -25.97 -30.46 -0.08
N GLU A 520 -26.23 -30.85 -1.32
CA GLU A 520 -27.25 -30.30 -2.21
C GLU A 520 -28.66 -30.29 -1.56
N GLU A 521 -29.26 -29.12 -1.38
CA GLU A 521 -30.72 -28.96 -1.33
C GLU A 521 -31.14 -27.79 -2.24
N GLU A 522 -32.12 -28.08 -3.11
CA GLU A 522 -32.64 -27.17 -4.13
C GLU A 522 -33.58 -26.14 -3.49
N PHE A 523 -33.55 -24.87 -3.95
CA PHE A 523 -34.60 -23.89 -3.65
C PHE A 523 -35.16 -23.31 -4.96
N GLU A 524 -36.49 -23.36 -5.07
CA GLU A 524 -37.24 -23.03 -6.28
C GLU A 524 -37.38 -21.51 -6.51
N ASP A 525 -37.42 -21.10 -7.78
CA ASP A 525 -37.68 -19.72 -8.19
C ASP A 525 -38.97 -19.15 -7.59
N THR A 526 -38.91 -17.93 -7.04
CA THR A 526 -40.11 -17.09 -6.88
C THR A 526 -39.90 -15.71 -7.46
N ASP A 527 -40.74 -15.40 -8.45
CA ASP A 527 -40.78 -14.19 -9.26
C ASP A 527 -41.10 -12.93 -8.43
N MET A 528 -40.24 -11.91 -8.50
CA MET A 528 -40.53 -10.57 -7.99
C MET A 528 -40.14 -9.51 -9.03
N THR A 529 -41.17 -8.87 -9.56
CA THR A 529 -41.12 -7.92 -10.68
C THR A 529 -40.31 -6.66 -10.37
N GLU A 530 -39.36 -6.32 -11.25
CA GLU A 530 -38.74 -5.00 -11.29
C GLU A 530 -39.77 -3.94 -11.76
N GLU A 531 -40.04 -2.91 -10.95
CA GLU A 531 -40.55 -1.63 -11.46
C GLU A 531 -39.45 -0.57 -11.43
N GLU A 532 -39.21 -0.05 -12.64
CA GLU A 532 -38.15 0.84 -13.08
C GLU A 532 -37.83 2.03 -12.16
N ILE A 533 -36.53 2.20 -11.83
CA ILE A 533 -35.93 3.53 -11.70
C ILE A 533 -35.10 3.79 -12.97
N GLN A 534 -35.74 4.36 -13.99
CA GLN A 534 -35.04 4.84 -15.20
C GLN A 534 -34.13 6.03 -14.88
N VAL A 535 -32.87 5.77 -14.48
CA VAL A 535 -31.78 6.73 -14.65
C VAL A 535 -31.14 6.47 -16.00
N THR A 536 -31.41 7.34 -16.97
CA THR A 536 -30.70 7.36 -18.25
C THR A 536 -29.23 7.70 -18.03
N THR A 537 -28.40 6.67 -17.84
CA THR A 537 -26.95 6.83 -17.68
C THR A 537 -26.27 6.82 -19.03
N ASP A 538 -25.74 7.98 -19.43
CA ASP A 538 -24.66 8.01 -20.42
C ASP A 538 -23.45 7.28 -19.81
N TYR A 539 -23.20 6.05 -20.26
CA TYR A 539 -22.13 5.20 -19.74
C TYR A 539 -20.77 5.85 -19.97
N VAL A 540 -20.20 6.42 -18.91
CA VAL A 540 -18.91 7.13 -18.98
C VAL A 540 -17.79 6.12 -19.28
N CYS A 541 -16.97 6.43 -20.29
CA CYS A 541 -15.85 5.59 -20.67
C CYS A 541 -14.80 5.51 -19.56
N GLY A 542 -13.91 4.50 -19.61
CA GLY A 542 -12.68 4.46 -18.83
C GLY A 542 -12.85 4.22 -17.32
N MET A 543 -14.07 4.06 -16.80
CA MET A 543 -14.28 3.68 -15.40
C MET A 543 -14.21 2.15 -15.22
N PRO A 544 -13.30 1.63 -14.37
CA PRO A 544 -13.31 0.22 -14.01
C PRO A 544 -14.59 -0.11 -13.23
N SER A 545 -15.08 -1.35 -13.31
CA SER A 545 -16.32 -1.75 -12.62
C SER A 545 -16.07 -2.23 -11.20
N ASN A 546 -14.99 -3.00 -11.02
CA ASN A 546 -14.37 -3.26 -9.73
C ASN A 546 -13.00 -2.57 -9.69
N GLN A 547 -12.63 -1.98 -8.55
CA GLN A 547 -11.33 -1.30 -8.43
C GLN A 547 -10.17 -2.28 -8.62
N PRO A 548 -9.24 -2.05 -9.57
CA PRO A 548 -8.07 -2.91 -9.73
C PRO A 548 -7.22 -2.92 -8.46
N ARG A 549 -7.00 -4.10 -7.87
CA ARG A 549 -6.12 -4.29 -6.72
C ARG A 549 -4.84 -4.96 -7.18
N PHE A 550 -3.71 -4.30 -6.94
CA PHE A 550 -2.39 -4.89 -7.15
C PHE A 550 -1.90 -5.45 -5.81
N ILE A 551 -1.99 -6.77 -5.65
CA ILE A 551 -1.72 -7.45 -4.36
C ILE A 551 -0.22 -7.57 -4.16
N PHE A 552 0.53 -7.78 -5.24
CA PHE A 552 1.98 -7.89 -5.23
C PHE A 552 2.61 -6.86 -6.17
N SER A 553 3.42 -5.95 -5.64
CA SER A 553 4.15 -4.93 -6.40
C SER A 553 5.17 -5.48 -7.42
N ARG A 554 5.32 -6.81 -7.55
CA ARG A 554 6.41 -7.40 -8.35
C ARG A 554 6.28 -8.85 -8.84
N ILE A 555 5.09 -9.38 -9.14
CA ILE A 555 5.01 -10.71 -9.80
C ILE A 555 5.59 -10.68 -11.22
N ILE A 556 6.25 -11.78 -11.59
CA ILE A 556 6.84 -12.04 -12.91
C ILE A 556 5.78 -12.71 -13.78
N GLY A 557 5.42 -12.10 -14.92
CA GLY A 557 4.43 -12.64 -15.85
C GLY A 557 2.96 -12.28 -15.58
N GLY A 558 2.72 -11.13 -14.92
CA GLY A 558 1.39 -10.64 -14.54
C GLY A 558 0.80 -11.33 -13.31
N GLU A 559 -0.17 -10.69 -12.65
CA GLU A 559 -1.03 -11.31 -11.63
C GLU A 559 -2.45 -11.50 -12.18
N GLU A 560 -3.26 -12.37 -11.56
CA GLU A 560 -4.68 -12.48 -11.91
C GLU A 560 -5.38 -11.14 -11.65
N ALA A 561 -6.10 -10.62 -12.63
CA ALA A 561 -6.86 -9.39 -12.47
C ALA A 561 -7.98 -9.58 -11.45
N VAL A 562 -8.40 -8.53 -10.74
CA VAL A 562 -9.64 -8.57 -9.97
C VAL A 562 -10.79 -8.84 -10.96
N PRO A 563 -11.68 -9.83 -10.74
CA PRO A 563 -12.77 -10.13 -11.66
C PRO A 563 -13.53 -8.87 -12.08
N TYR A 564 -13.70 -8.71 -13.40
CA TYR A 564 -14.44 -7.60 -14.03
C TYR A 564 -13.88 -6.19 -13.77
N SER A 565 -12.64 -6.06 -13.26
CA SER A 565 -11.98 -4.75 -13.08
C SER A 565 -11.65 -4.03 -14.39
N TRP A 566 -11.57 -4.74 -15.51
CA TRP A 566 -11.23 -4.20 -16.84
C TRP A 566 -12.38 -4.41 -17.86
N PRO A 567 -13.53 -3.72 -17.70
CA PRO A 567 -14.77 -4.01 -18.43
C PRO A 567 -14.74 -3.68 -19.94
N TRP A 568 -13.67 -3.06 -20.43
CA TRP A 568 -13.42 -2.85 -21.86
C TRP A 568 -12.63 -3.97 -22.52
N GLN A 569 -12.12 -4.94 -21.75
CA GLN A 569 -11.28 -6.00 -22.29
C GLN A 569 -12.06 -6.93 -23.22
N VAL A 570 -11.49 -7.21 -24.39
CA VAL A 570 -12.12 -8.05 -25.43
C VAL A 570 -11.27 -9.28 -25.74
N SER A 571 -11.92 -10.44 -25.84
CA SER A 571 -11.37 -11.67 -26.39
C SER A 571 -11.83 -11.83 -27.85
N ILE A 572 -10.92 -11.74 -28.81
CA ILE A 572 -11.20 -11.97 -30.23
C ILE A 572 -10.95 -13.44 -30.55
N GLN A 573 -11.96 -14.12 -31.06
CA GLN A 573 -11.99 -15.58 -31.18
C GLN A 573 -12.28 -16.05 -32.61
N ILE A 574 -11.77 -17.24 -32.94
CA ILE A 574 -12.22 -18.07 -34.08
C ILE A 574 -12.53 -19.45 -33.52
N SER A 575 -13.69 -20.01 -33.83
CA SER A 575 -14.11 -21.33 -33.34
C SER A 575 -14.00 -21.48 -31.81
N ASP A 576 -14.35 -20.42 -31.08
CA ASP A 576 -14.25 -20.28 -29.61
C ASP A 576 -12.81 -20.34 -29.03
N GLU A 577 -11.77 -20.39 -29.87
CA GLU A 577 -10.37 -20.23 -29.44
C GLU A 577 -9.95 -18.76 -29.40
N HIS A 578 -9.27 -18.35 -28.33
CA HIS A 578 -8.72 -16.99 -28.18
C HIS A 578 -7.50 -16.75 -29.09
N ILE A 579 -7.61 -15.76 -29.96
CA ILE A 579 -6.59 -15.39 -30.96
C ILE A 579 -5.84 -14.11 -30.55
N CYS A 580 -6.56 -13.05 -30.19
CA CYS A 580 -6.04 -11.73 -29.85
C CYS A 580 -6.92 -11.04 -28.80
N GLY A 581 -6.34 -10.10 -28.07
CA GLY A 581 -7.07 -9.12 -27.26
C GLY A 581 -7.65 -7.96 -28.08
N GLY A 582 -8.43 -7.12 -27.42
CA GLY A 582 -8.97 -5.87 -27.97
C GLY A 582 -9.55 -4.98 -26.87
N ALA A 583 -10.02 -3.79 -27.24
CA ALA A 583 -10.69 -2.86 -26.33
C ALA A 583 -12.03 -2.34 -26.91
N VAL A 584 -13.08 -2.31 -26.09
CA VAL A 584 -14.37 -1.71 -26.43
C VAL A 584 -14.23 -0.19 -26.52
N LEU A 585 -14.60 0.40 -27.66
CA LEU A 585 -14.65 1.86 -27.85
C LEU A 585 -16.08 2.41 -27.79
N ALA A 586 -17.03 1.67 -28.37
CA ALA A 586 -18.45 2.00 -28.39
C ALA A 586 -19.27 0.70 -28.51
N LYS A 587 -20.60 0.78 -28.39
CA LYS A 587 -21.48 -0.41 -28.41
C LYS A 587 -21.25 -1.31 -29.63
N GLU A 588 -20.97 -0.74 -30.81
CA GLU A 588 -20.75 -1.50 -32.05
C GLU A 588 -19.28 -1.56 -32.49
N TRP A 589 -18.33 -1.07 -31.68
CA TRP A 589 -16.95 -0.84 -32.12
C TRP A 589 -15.90 -1.29 -31.10
N VAL A 590 -14.99 -2.15 -31.58
CA VAL A 590 -13.79 -2.62 -30.87
C VAL A 590 -12.53 -2.22 -31.63
N VAL A 591 -11.46 -1.90 -30.91
CA VAL A 591 -10.13 -1.66 -31.48
C VAL A 591 -9.14 -2.76 -31.06
N THR A 592 -8.22 -3.09 -31.97
CA THR A 592 -7.23 -4.17 -31.80
C THR A 592 -6.06 -3.97 -32.78
N ALA A 593 -5.11 -4.92 -32.83
CA ALA A 593 -3.98 -4.89 -33.76
C ALA A 593 -4.38 -5.40 -35.16
N ALA A 594 -3.79 -4.83 -36.21
CA ALA A 594 -4.04 -5.24 -37.60
C ALA A 594 -3.40 -6.60 -37.94
N HIS A 595 -2.26 -6.94 -37.32
CA HIS A 595 -1.55 -8.19 -37.60
C HIS A 595 -2.39 -9.43 -37.28
N CYS A 596 -3.35 -9.35 -36.36
CA CYS A 596 -4.32 -10.41 -36.03
C CYS A 596 -5.11 -10.91 -37.26
N PHE A 597 -5.33 -10.05 -38.27
CA PHE A 597 -6.17 -10.32 -39.44
C PHE A 597 -5.38 -10.54 -40.75
N ASN A 598 -4.11 -10.17 -40.77
CA ASN A 598 -3.25 -10.03 -41.96
C ASN A 598 -2.95 -11.33 -42.76
N SER A 599 -3.36 -12.51 -42.25
CA SER A 599 -3.15 -13.81 -42.89
C SER A 599 -4.41 -14.69 -42.94
N LYS A 600 -5.59 -14.14 -42.61
CA LYS A 600 -6.82 -14.91 -42.33
C LYS A 600 -8.06 -14.43 -43.10
N GLU A 601 -7.91 -13.87 -44.30
CA GLU A 601 -9.07 -13.45 -45.14
C GLU A 601 -10.06 -14.59 -45.44
N LEU A 602 -9.57 -15.84 -45.51
CA LEU A 602 -10.40 -17.04 -45.69
C LEU A 602 -11.39 -17.30 -44.53
N TYR A 603 -11.18 -16.67 -43.37
CA TYR A 603 -11.97 -16.84 -42.15
C TYR A 603 -12.75 -15.57 -41.79
N ARG A 604 -12.96 -14.64 -42.73
CA ARG A 604 -13.63 -13.34 -42.51
C ARG A 604 -14.95 -13.48 -41.71
N ASP A 605 -15.77 -14.46 -42.05
CA ASP A 605 -17.11 -14.64 -41.49
C ASP A 605 -17.13 -15.46 -40.18
N LEU A 606 -15.96 -15.85 -39.67
CA LEU A 606 -15.80 -16.71 -38.47
C LEU A 606 -15.20 -15.97 -37.27
N TRP A 607 -14.94 -14.67 -37.41
CA TRP A 607 -14.42 -13.84 -36.32
C TRP A 607 -15.52 -13.44 -35.35
N MET A 608 -15.33 -13.79 -34.07
CA MET A 608 -16.20 -13.42 -32.97
C MET A 608 -15.47 -12.44 -32.04
N VAL A 609 -16.19 -11.41 -31.60
CA VAL A 609 -15.82 -10.56 -30.46
C VAL A 609 -16.55 -11.08 -29.23
N VAL A 610 -15.82 -11.24 -28.12
CA VAL A 610 -16.36 -11.72 -26.86
C VAL A 610 -15.94 -10.80 -25.72
N THR A 611 -16.89 -10.31 -24.94
CA THR A 611 -16.70 -9.35 -23.85
C THR A 611 -17.38 -9.81 -22.56
N GLY A 612 -17.03 -9.20 -21.43
CA GLY A 612 -17.60 -9.55 -20.13
C GLY A 612 -17.06 -10.85 -19.56
N LEU A 613 -15.81 -11.20 -19.87
CA LEU A 613 -15.13 -12.41 -19.38
C LEU A 613 -14.05 -12.06 -18.36
N HIS A 614 -14.01 -12.76 -17.23
CA HIS A 614 -12.79 -12.92 -16.46
C HIS A 614 -12.07 -14.22 -16.86
N ASP A 615 -12.79 -15.34 -16.89
CA ASP A 615 -12.28 -16.63 -17.38
C ASP A 615 -12.78 -16.93 -18.81
N LEU A 616 -11.90 -17.41 -19.69
CA LEU A 616 -12.23 -17.77 -21.07
C LEU A 616 -13.26 -18.91 -21.21
N THR A 617 -13.58 -19.64 -20.13
CA THR A 617 -14.64 -20.68 -20.09
C THR A 617 -15.98 -20.21 -19.54
N GLU A 618 -16.04 -19.01 -18.98
CA GLU A 618 -17.22 -18.39 -18.39
C GLU A 618 -18.34 -18.18 -19.43
N GLN A 619 -19.60 -18.39 -19.02
CA GLN A 619 -20.77 -18.22 -19.90
C GLN A 619 -21.79 -17.20 -19.40
N GLU A 620 -21.80 -16.87 -18.10
CA GLU A 620 -22.90 -16.15 -17.44
C GLU A 620 -23.02 -14.68 -17.91
N TYR A 621 -21.93 -13.92 -17.84
CA TYR A 621 -21.89 -12.50 -18.23
C TYR A 621 -21.33 -12.26 -19.64
N ARG A 622 -21.14 -13.36 -20.39
CA ARG A 622 -20.49 -13.40 -21.71
C ARG A 622 -21.37 -12.79 -22.79
N GLN A 623 -20.94 -11.69 -23.40
CA GLN A 623 -21.52 -11.20 -24.65
C GLN A 623 -20.69 -11.65 -25.85
N LYS A 624 -21.29 -12.42 -26.76
CA LYS A 624 -20.69 -12.85 -28.02
C LYS A 624 -21.31 -12.04 -29.17
N ARG A 625 -20.49 -11.50 -30.07
CA ARG A 625 -20.93 -10.73 -31.26
C ARG A 625 -20.12 -11.12 -32.49
N LEU A 626 -20.79 -11.28 -33.64
CA LEU A 626 -20.12 -11.48 -34.94
C LEU A 626 -19.44 -10.19 -35.40
N VAL A 627 -18.27 -10.30 -36.03
CA VAL A 627 -17.61 -9.17 -36.70
C VAL A 627 -18.25 -8.96 -38.07
N LYS A 628 -18.99 -7.87 -38.24
CA LYS A 628 -19.64 -7.46 -39.50
C LYS A 628 -18.64 -7.05 -40.56
N GLN A 629 -17.61 -6.30 -40.13
CA GLN A 629 -16.45 -5.95 -40.95
C GLN A 629 -15.27 -5.55 -40.05
N TYR A 630 -14.06 -5.74 -40.56
CA TYR A 630 -12.84 -5.22 -39.95
C TYR A 630 -12.16 -4.21 -40.89
N ILE A 631 -11.69 -3.10 -40.34
CA ILE A 631 -11.04 -2.01 -41.06
C ILE A 631 -9.58 -1.95 -40.59
N ILE A 632 -8.66 -2.45 -41.42
CA ILE A 632 -7.22 -2.33 -41.18
C ILE A 632 -6.77 -0.93 -41.61
N HIS A 633 -5.93 -0.27 -40.80
CA HIS A 633 -5.38 1.04 -41.16
C HIS A 633 -4.58 0.98 -42.48
N PRO A 634 -4.82 1.87 -43.46
CA PRO A 634 -4.27 1.73 -44.81
C PRO A 634 -2.74 1.86 -44.91
N SER A 635 -2.09 2.42 -43.89
CA SER A 635 -0.62 2.48 -43.79
C SER A 635 0.00 1.30 -43.01
N PHE A 636 -0.78 0.27 -42.65
CA PHE A 636 -0.25 -0.89 -41.93
C PHE A 636 0.81 -1.62 -42.75
N ASN A 637 2.00 -1.79 -42.16
CA ASN A 637 3.13 -2.47 -42.80
C ASN A 637 3.47 -3.76 -42.07
N LYS A 638 3.06 -4.89 -42.66
CA LYS A 638 3.29 -6.25 -42.15
C LYS A 638 4.76 -6.66 -41.90
N THR A 639 5.74 -5.93 -42.44
CA THR A 639 7.17 -6.22 -42.25
C THR A 639 7.74 -5.42 -41.07
N THR A 640 7.29 -4.19 -40.88
CA THR A 640 7.78 -3.31 -39.80
C THR A 640 6.84 -3.25 -38.59
N MET A 641 5.65 -3.84 -38.68
CA MET A 641 4.51 -3.66 -37.76
C MET A 641 4.16 -2.18 -37.51
N ASP A 642 4.46 -1.30 -38.49
CA ASP A 642 4.14 0.12 -38.38
C ASP A 642 2.67 0.36 -38.72
N SER A 643 2.01 1.24 -37.96
CA SER A 643 0.55 1.45 -38.00
C SER A 643 -0.28 0.17 -37.80
N ASP A 644 0.14 -0.67 -36.84
CA ASP A 644 -0.55 -1.92 -36.49
C ASP A 644 -1.80 -1.68 -35.64
N ILE A 645 -2.88 -1.25 -36.31
CA ILE A 645 -4.19 -0.98 -35.72
C ILE A 645 -5.32 -1.34 -36.68
N ALA A 646 -6.37 -1.96 -36.13
CA ALA A 646 -7.61 -2.28 -36.83
C ALA A 646 -8.83 -1.98 -35.95
N LEU A 647 -9.95 -1.66 -36.61
CA LEU A 647 -11.26 -1.50 -35.98
C LEU A 647 -12.18 -2.64 -36.41
N LEU A 648 -12.97 -3.17 -35.49
CA LEU A 648 -13.99 -4.18 -35.74
C LEU A 648 -15.36 -3.55 -35.54
N GLN A 649 -16.18 -3.55 -36.58
CA GLN A 649 -17.60 -3.24 -36.45
C GLN A 649 -18.34 -4.54 -36.12
N LEU A 650 -19.16 -4.51 -35.07
CA LEU A 650 -19.99 -5.63 -34.65
C LEU A 650 -21.26 -5.72 -35.50
N ALA A 651 -21.80 -6.93 -35.65
CA ALA A 651 -23.06 -7.17 -36.34
C ALA A 651 -24.27 -6.69 -35.52
N GLU A 652 -24.15 -6.72 -34.19
CA GLU A 652 -25.13 -6.30 -33.21
C GLU A 652 -24.42 -5.52 -32.09
N PRO A 653 -25.06 -4.52 -31.47
CA PRO A 653 -24.46 -3.74 -30.40
C PRO A 653 -24.24 -4.55 -29.11
N LEU A 654 -23.21 -4.18 -28.36
CA LEU A 654 -22.99 -4.59 -26.99
C LEU A 654 -23.94 -3.88 -26.03
N GLU A 655 -24.35 -4.59 -25.00
CA GLU A 655 -25.12 -4.08 -23.87
C GLU A 655 -24.14 -3.62 -22.79
N PHE A 656 -24.13 -2.33 -22.47
CA PHE A 656 -23.26 -1.81 -21.43
C PHE A 656 -23.86 -2.04 -20.05
N ASN A 657 -23.09 -2.65 -19.16
CA ASN A 657 -23.52 -3.08 -17.83
C ASN A 657 -22.35 -3.00 -16.83
N HIS A 658 -22.35 -3.84 -15.79
CA HIS A 658 -21.19 -3.95 -14.89
C HIS A 658 -19.98 -4.60 -15.59
N TYR A 659 -20.18 -5.56 -16.49
CA TYR A 659 -19.12 -6.39 -17.07
C TYR A 659 -18.56 -5.84 -18.39
N VAL A 660 -19.33 -5.03 -19.11
CA VAL A 660 -18.98 -4.48 -20.43
C VAL A 660 -19.16 -2.96 -20.44
N ARG A 661 -18.06 -2.22 -20.65
CA ARG A 661 -18.01 -0.75 -20.72
C ARG A 661 -16.93 -0.28 -21.69
N PRO A 662 -17.03 0.92 -22.30
CA PRO A 662 -16.00 1.43 -23.21
C PRO A 662 -14.78 2.00 -22.48
N VAL A 663 -13.59 1.93 -23.09
CA VAL A 663 -12.39 2.65 -22.63
C VAL A 663 -12.35 4.06 -23.23
N CYS A 664 -11.76 5.04 -22.52
CA CYS A 664 -11.60 6.38 -23.10
C CYS A 664 -10.46 6.42 -24.13
N LEU A 665 -10.66 7.19 -25.20
CA LEU A 665 -9.61 7.51 -26.17
C LEU A 665 -8.82 8.75 -25.70
N PRO A 666 -7.49 8.80 -25.95
CA PRO A 666 -6.66 9.95 -25.62
C PRO A 666 -7.01 11.17 -26.48
N ALA A 667 -6.50 12.33 -26.07
CA ALA A 667 -6.47 13.50 -26.94
C ALA A 667 -5.57 13.23 -28.16
N LYS A 668 -5.83 13.96 -29.25
CA LYS A 668 -5.03 13.85 -30.48
C LYS A 668 -3.57 14.18 -30.18
N GLU A 669 -2.66 13.31 -30.62
CA GLU A 669 -1.20 13.46 -30.46
C GLU A 669 -0.75 13.59 -28.98
N GLU A 670 -1.57 13.13 -28.03
CA GLU A 670 -1.23 13.12 -26.61
C GLU A 670 -0.06 12.16 -26.34
N ALA A 671 1.10 12.72 -26.02
CA ALA A 671 2.30 11.96 -25.70
C ALA A 671 2.30 11.50 -24.24
N VAL A 672 2.31 10.19 -24.01
CA VAL A 672 2.45 9.64 -22.66
C VAL A 672 3.85 9.93 -22.12
N GLN A 673 3.92 10.49 -20.92
CA GLN A 673 5.20 10.83 -20.29
C GLN A 673 6.04 9.56 -20.02
N PRO A 674 7.34 9.55 -20.35
CA PRO A 674 8.23 8.46 -19.96
C PRO A 674 8.23 8.24 -18.45
N SER A 675 8.31 6.97 -18.04
CA SER A 675 8.14 6.50 -16.65
C SER A 675 6.75 6.68 -16.04
N ARG A 676 5.73 7.15 -16.78
CA ARG A 676 4.32 6.95 -16.39
C ARG A 676 4.04 5.45 -16.35
N VAL A 677 3.41 4.98 -15.28
CA VAL A 677 2.99 3.59 -15.14
C VAL A 677 1.62 3.44 -15.78
N CYS A 678 1.48 2.44 -16.63
CA CYS A 678 0.26 2.07 -17.33
C CYS A 678 0.04 0.56 -17.14
N VAL A 679 -1.18 0.08 -17.37
CA VAL A 679 -1.55 -1.32 -17.18
C VAL A 679 -1.78 -1.99 -18.53
N VAL A 680 -1.22 -3.19 -18.70
CA VAL A 680 -1.54 -4.11 -19.80
C VAL A 680 -2.40 -5.23 -19.24
N THR A 681 -3.40 -5.68 -20.01
CA THR A 681 -4.29 -6.78 -19.62
C THR A 681 -4.51 -7.76 -20.76
N GLY A 682 -4.62 -9.04 -20.43
CA GLY A 682 -4.80 -10.10 -21.42
C GLY A 682 -4.76 -11.52 -20.86
N TRP A 683 -4.93 -12.48 -21.76
CA TRP A 683 -4.92 -13.92 -21.50
C TRP A 683 -3.70 -14.62 -22.14
N GLY A 684 -2.69 -13.84 -22.55
CA GLY A 684 -1.48 -14.35 -23.18
C GLY A 684 -0.62 -15.20 -22.25
N ALA A 685 0.07 -16.16 -22.84
CA ALA A 685 0.96 -17.08 -22.14
C ALA A 685 2.11 -17.53 -23.05
N HIS A 686 3.16 -18.08 -22.45
CA HIS A 686 4.16 -18.83 -23.23
C HIS A 686 3.48 -20.03 -23.91
N GLU A 687 3.97 -20.42 -25.10
CA GLU A 687 3.32 -21.47 -25.92
C GLU A 687 3.17 -22.81 -25.18
N GLU A 688 4.04 -23.11 -24.21
CA GLU A 688 4.00 -24.31 -23.37
C GLU A 688 2.89 -24.30 -22.29
N ASP A 689 2.34 -23.13 -21.95
CA ASP A 689 1.31 -22.94 -20.91
C ASP A 689 -0.03 -22.40 -21.42
N ARG A 690 -0.18 -22.22 -22.74
CA ARG A 690 -1.37 -21.64 -23.39
C ARG A 690 -2.69 -22.40 -23.12
N GLY A 691 -2.61 -23.67 -22.72
CA GLY A 691 -3.76 -24.47 -22.31
C GLY A 691 -4.12 -24.39 -20.81
N LYS A 692 -3.27 -23.77 -19.97
CA LYS A 692 -3.43 -23.72 -18.50
C LYS A 692 -3.94 -22.38 -17.97
N ARG A 693 -3.62 -21.26 -18.62
CA ARG A 693 -4.06 -19.91 -18.21
C ARG A 693 -5.35 -19.54 -18.94
N LYS A 694 -6.48 -19.56 -18.22
CA LYS A 694 -7.81 -19.18 -18.75
C LYS A 694 -8.33 -17.85 -18.20
N LYS A 695 -7.82 -17.39 -17.07
CA LYS A 695 -8.23 -16.15 -16.40
C LYS A 695 -7.47 -14.92 -16.87
N LEU A 696 -8.13 -13.76 -16.84
CA LEU A 696 -7.55 -12.47 -17.20
C LEU A 696 -6.41 -12.11 -16.23
N HIS A 697 -5.28 -11.65 -16.78
CA HIS A 697 -4.15 -11.13 -16.00
C HIS A 697 -3.94 -9.64 -16.26
N GLN A 698 -3.33 -8.97 -15.29
CA GLN A 698 -2.93 -7.56 -15.33
C GLN A 698 -1.43 -7.40 -15.02
N LEU A 699 -0.79 -6.38 -15.60
CA LEU A 699 0.59 -6.02 -15.32
C LEU A 699 0.81 -4.51 -15.42
N GLU A 700 1.35 -3.91 -14.37
CA GLU A 700 1.89 -2.54 -14.41
C GLU A 700 3.21 -2.48 -15.19
N VAL A 701 3.28 -1.59 -16.17
CA VAL A 701 4.46 -1.36 -17.02
C VAL A 701 4.79 0.13 -17.13
N PRO A 702 6.06 0.54 -16.97
CA PRO A 702 6.46 1.92 -17.19
C PRO A 702 6.67 2.22 -18.68
N ILE A 703 6.20 3.38 -19.14
CA ILE A 703 6.51 3.88 -20.50
C ILE A 703 8.00 4.19 -20.64
N LEU A 704 8.60 3.79 -21.76
CA LEU A 704 10.01 4.01 -22.07
C LEU A 704 10.20 5.20 -23.01
N VAL A 705 11.36 5.86 -22.89
CA VAL A 705 11.77 6.90 -23.86
C VAL A 705 11.99 6.26 -25.22
N LEU A 706 11.44 6.87 -26.29
CA LEU A 706 11.50 6.33 -27.66
C LEU A 706 12.93 6.02 -28.11
N ASP A 707 13.88 6.93 -27.89
CA ASP A 707 15.30 6.72 -28.24
C ASP A 707 15.92 5.52 -27.51
N THR A 708 15.57 5.34 -26.23
CA THR A 708 15.99 4.18 -25.44
C THR A 708 15.36 2.90 -25.98
N CYS A 709 14.08 2.91 -26.36
CA CYS A 709 13.45 1.76 -27.00
C CYS A 709 14.11 1.42 -28.34
N GLN A 710 14.31 2.41 -29.21
CA GLN A 710 15.04 2.25 -30.47
C GLN A 710 16.44 1.65 -30.26
N SER A 711 17.14 2.01 -29.17
CA SER A 711 18.47 1.47 -28.86
C SER A 711 18.48 -0.06 -28.65
N TYR A 712 17.39 -0.63 -28.13
CA TYR A 712 17.25 -2.08 -27.94
C TYR A 712 17.04 -2.83 -29.27
N TYR A 713 16.43 -2.17 -30.27
CA TYR A 713 16.08 -2.75 -31.57
C TYR A 713 17.05 -2.42 -32.72
N ILE A 714 18.23 -1.85 -32.43
CA ILE A 714 19.24 -1.43 -33.44
C ILE A 714 19.59 -2.55 -34.45
N ASN A 715 19.58 -3.81 -34.02
CA ASN A 715 19.99 -4.95 -34.85
C ASN A 715 18.85 -5.57 -35.68
N LEU A 716 17.62 -5.03 -35.62
CA LEU A 716 16.49 -5.47 -36.44
C LEU A 716 16.34 -4.60 -37.71
N PRO A 717 15.77 -5.15 -38.80
CA PRO A 717 15.45 -4.37 -40.00
C PRO A 717 14.34 -3.33 -39.77
N SER A 718 13.55 -3.49 -38.71
CA SER A 718 12.40 -2.66 -38.36
C SER A 718 12.75 -1.71 -37.22
N LYS A 719 12.79 -0.40 -37.49
CA LYS A 719 12.97 0.63 -36.46
C LYS A 719 11.65 0.95 -35.77
N VAL A 720 11.66 1.08 -34.44
CA VAL A 720 10.52 1.59 -33.67
C VAL A 720 10.20 3.02 -34.12
N SER A 721 8.99 3.25 -34.61
CA SER A 721 8.56 4.53 -35.18
C SER A 721 7.92 5.45 -34.12
N GLN A 722 7.63 6.70 -34.47
CA GLN A 722 6.83 7.60 -33.62
C GLN A 722 5.35 7.16 -33.49
N ARG A 723 4.90 6.23 -34.35
CA ARG A 723 3.58 5.60 -34.28
C ARG A 723 3.56 4.42 -33.31
N MET A 724 4.64 4.20 -32.58
CA MET A 724 4.79 3.16 -31.56
C MET A 724 5.14 3.80 -30.21
N ILE A 725 4.73 3.15 -29.13
CA ILE A 725 5.15 3.40 -27.75
C ILE A 725 5.78 2.09 -27.25
N CYS A 726 6.78 2.17 -26.37
CA CYS A 726 7.32 0.99 -25.71
C CYS A 726 7.07 1.08 -24.20
N ALA A 727 6.75 -0.06 -23.59
CA ALA A 727 6.50 -0.14 -22.16
C ALA A 727 7.04 -1.46 -21.60
N GLY A 728 7.48 -1.45 -20.34
CA GLY A 728 7.95 -2.65 -19.63
C GLY A 728 9.35 -2.50 -19.06
N PHE A 729 9.95 -3.64 -18.70
CA PHE A 729 11.17 -3.70 -17.88
C PHE A 729 12.37 -4.27 -18.67
N PRO A 730 13.06 -3.47 -19.51
CA PRO A 730 14.08 -3.97 -20.44
C PRO A 730 15.33 -4.59 -19.77
N LEU A 731 15.44 -4.56 -18.44
CA LEU A 731 16.56 -5.12 -17.68
C LEU A 731 16.18 -6.37 -16.86
N GLU A 732 14.89 -6.69 -16.76
CA GLU A 732 14.36 -7.86 -16.05
C GLU A 732 14.01 -8.99 -17.05
N GLU A 733 13.99 -10.24 -16.59
CA GLU A 733 13.53 -11.39 -17.38
C GLU A 733 12.13 -11.82 -16.89
N GLY A 734 11.26 -12.22 -17.82
CA GLY A 734 9.92 -12.74 -17.54
C GLY A 734 8.81 -11.68 -17.35
N LYS A 735 9.04 -10.40 -17.68
CA LYS A 735 8.02 -9.34 -17.59
C LYS A 735 7.80 -8.60 -18.91
N ASP A 736 6.84 -9.06 -19.69
CA ASP A 736 6.30 -8.37 -20.86
C ASP A 736 4.91 -8.94 -21.19
N SER A 737 4.19 -8.24 -22.06
CA SER A 737 3.14 -8.80 -22.91
C SER A 737 3.63 -10.04 -23.68
N CYS A 738 2.72 -11.00 -23.90
CA CYS A 738 3.05 -12.34 -24.36
C CYS A 738 2.11 -12.84 -25.47
N THR A 739 2.36 -14.05 -26.00
CA THR A 739 1.59 -14.61 -27.11
C THR A 739 0.13 -14.83 -26.69
N GLY A 740 -0.78 -14.04 -27.27
CA GLY A 740 -2.20 -13.95 -26.91
C GLY A 740 -2.61 -12.56 -26.43
N ASP A 741 -1.69 -11.77 -25.87
CA ASP A 741 -1.96 -10.38 -25.47
C ASP A 741 -1.98 -9.41 -26.67
N SER A 742 -1.56 -9.86 -27.86
CA SER A 742 -1.65 -9.13 -29.14
C SER A 742 -3.01 -8.49 -29.33
N GLY A 743 -3.05 -7.19 -29.65
CA GLY A 743 -4.29 -6.42 -29.78
C GLY A 743 -4.92 -5.97 -28.47
N GLY A 744 -4.48 -6.48 -27.31
CA GLY A 744 -4.91 -6.05 -25.99
C GLY A 744 -4.53 -4.60 -25.66
N PRO A 745 -5.19 -3.97 -24.68
CA PRO A 745 -5.00 -2.57 -24.34
C PRO A 745 -3.81 -2.35 -23.41
N LEU A 746 -3.07 -1.26 -23.68
CA LEU A 746 -2.22 -0.55 -22.74
C LEU A 746 -2.96 0.72 -22.30
N VAL A 747 -3.56 0.68 -21.11
CA VAL A 747 -4.30 1.79 -20.52
C VAL A 747 -3.47 2.52 -19.47
N CYS A 748 -3.51 3.85 -19.47
CA CYS A 748 -2.88 4.65 -18.43
C CYS A 748 -3.96 5.34 -17.58
N PRO A 749 -3.82 5.41 -16.25
CA PRO A 749 -4.73 6.17 -15.41
C PRO A 749 -4.67 7.65 -15.77
N SER A 750 -5.82 8.34 -15.71
CA SER A 750 -5.96 9.76 -16.06
C SER A 750 -5.14 10.68 -15.15
N GLU A 751 -4.60 11.76 -15.72
CA GLU A 751 -3.66 12.65 -15.01
C GLU A 751 -4.30 13.47 -13.88
N ASP A 752 -5.63 13.58 -13.87
CA ASP A 752 -6.43 14.23 -12.83
C ASP A 752 -6.79 13.30 -11.66
N ASN A 753 -6.29 12.05 -11.65
CA ASN A 753 -6.48 11.07 -10.59
C ASN A 753 -7.95 10.70 -10.33
N SER A 754 -8.82 10.92 -11.32
CA SER A 754 -10.27 10.75 -11.28
C SER A 754 -10.77 9.29 -11.22
N GLY A 755 -9.87 8.31 -11.28
CA GLY A 755 -10.18 6.87 -11.37
C GLY A 755 -10.43 6.36 -12.79
N PHE A 756 -10.31 7.24 -13.80
CA PHE A 756 -10.53 6.92 -15.21
C PHE A 756 -9.25 6.41 -15.90
N TYR A 757 -9.42 5.58 -16.93
CA TYR A 757 -8.36 4.99 -17.74
C TYR A 757 -8.50 5.34 -19.23
N THR A 758 -7.36 5.69 -19.83
CA THR A 758 -7.25 6.11 -21.24
C THR A 758 -6.39 5.13 -22.02
N LEU A 759 -6.86 4.72 -23.19
CA LEU A 759 -6.19 3.77 -24.08
C LEU A 759 -5.07 4.45 -24.89
N HIS A 760 -3.83 4.41 -24.39
CA HIS A 760 -2.70 5.01 -25.11
C HIS A 760 -1.96 4.04 -26.02
N GLY A 761 -2.02 2.73 -25.76
CA GLY A 761 -1.36 1.72 -26.58
C GLY A 761 -2.23 0.50 -26.88
N ILE A 762 -1.87 -0.20 -27.95
CA ILE A 762 -2.39 -1.52 -28.33
C ILE A 762 -1.20 -2.47 -28.48
N THR A 763 -1.20 -3.62 -27.81
CA THR A 763 -0.11 -4.60 -27.87
C THR A 763 0.14 -5.04 -29.31
N SER A 764 1.34 -4.79 -29.83
CA SER A 764 1.66 -5.02 -31.25
C SER A 764 2.72 -6.11 -31.43
N TRP A 765 3.94 -5.92 -30.92
CA TRP A 765 5.02 -6.90 -31.09
C TRP A 765 6.11 -6.82 -30.01
N GLY A 766 6.89 -7.89 -29.90
CA GLY A 766 8.06 -7.99 -29.03
C GLY A 766 8.94 -9.18 -29.44
N LEU A 767 10.20 -9.25 -28.99
CA LEU A 767 11.11 -10.36 -29.33
C LEU A 767 10.98 -11.56 -28.38
N GLY A 768 9.74 -12.03 -28.22
CA GLY A 768 9.35 -13.05 -27.25
C GLY A 768 9.10 -12.47 -25.86
N CYS A 769 8.21 -13.11 -25.09
CA CYS A 769 7.73 -12.58 -23.82
C CYS A 769 8.87 -12.42 -22.80
N GLY A 770 8.96 -11.24 -22.18
CA GLY A 770 9.83 -10.98 -21.04
C GLY A 770 11.32 -11.16 -21.34
N LYS A 771 11.75 -11.07 -22.60
CA LYS A 771 13.17 -11.21 -22.91
C LYS A 771 13.93 -9.95 -22.55
N LYS A 772 14.98 -10.13 -21.76
CA LYS A 772 15.94 -9.10 -21.41
C LYS A 772 16.41 -8.32 -22.64
N SER A 773 16.49 -7.01 -22.49
CA SER A 773 16.84 -6.04 -23.53
C SER A 773 15.82 -5.91 -24.66
N TYR A 774 14.59 -6.41 -24.54
CA TYR A 774 13.52 -6.25 -25.54
C TYR A 774 12.17 -5.96 -24.87
N PRO A 775 11.83 -4.69 -24.63
CA PRO A 775 10.57 -4.29 -24.01
C PRO A 775 9.40 -4.28 -25.02
N GLY A 776 8.20 -4.65 -24.59
CA GLY A 776 7.01 -4.68 -25.44
C GLY A 776 6.78 -3.40 -26.24
N VAL A 777 6.43 -3.56 -27.51
CA VAL A 777 6.14 -2.48 -28.45
C VAL A 777 4.63 -2.46 -28.76
N TYR A 778 4.05 -1.29 -28.56
CA TYR A 778 2.62 -1.03 -28.63
C TYR A 778 2.35 0.02 -29.71
N THR A 779 1.22 -0.07 -30.43
CA THR A 779 0.81 0.97 -31.38
C THR A 779 0.35 2.21 -30.62
N ASN A 780 0.88 3.38 -30.96
CA ASN A 780 0.56 4.67 -30.30
C ASN A 780 -0.84 5.16 -30.70
N VAL A 781 -1.84 4.90 -29.87
CA VAL A 781 -3.25 5.23 -30.18
C VAL A 781 -3.48 6.73 -30.36
N GLY A 782 -2.71 7.59 -29.66
CA GLY A 782 -2.76 9.05 -29.78
C GLY A 782 -2.55 9.57 -31.21
N VAL A 783 -1.81 8.81 -32.05
CA VAL A 783 -1.56 9.14 -33.47
C VAL A 783 -2.74 8.76 -34.37
N PHE A 784 -3.59 7.82 -33.95
CA PHE A 784 -4.68 7.27 -34.76
C PHE A 784 -6.07 7.77 -34.35
N VAL A 785 -6.20 8.60 -33.30
CA VAL A 785 -7.48 9.12 -32.77
C VAL A 785 -8.38 9.70 -33.87
N ASP A 786 -7.84 10.48 -34.80
CA ASP A 786 -8.62 11.05 -35.92
C ASP A 786 -9.16 9.97 -36.86
N TRP A 787 -8.34 8.96 -37.20
CA TRP A 787 -8.78 7.84 -38.03
C TRP A 787 -9.81 6.98 -37.31
N ILE A 788 -9.66 6.76 -36.00
CA ILE A 788 -10.65 6.06 -35.18
C ILE A 788 -11.98 6.81 -35.21
N LYS A 789 -11.99 8.10 -34.89
CA LYS A 789 -13.20 8.95 -34.89
C LYS A 789 -13.84 9.04 -36.28
N GLN A 790 -13.05 9.07 -37.36
CA GLN A 790 -13.56 9.09 -38.72
C GLN A 790 -14.35 7.83 -39.08
N ASN A 791 -13.94 6.65 -38.60
CA ASN A 791 -14.59 5.36 -38.92
C ASN A 791 -15.71 4.98 -37.92
N VAL A 792 -15.57 5.36 -36.64
CA VAL A 792 -16.55 5.05 -35.58
C VAL A 792 -17.80 5.94 -35.68
N ASN A 793 -17.66 7.16 -36.19
CA ASN A 793 -18.76 8.13 -36.37
C ASN A 793 -19.21 8.29 -37.84
N SER A 794 -18.94 7.31 -38.71
CA SER A 794 -19.36 7.35 -40.14
C SER A 794 -20.81 6.95 -40.37
#